data_AF-A0A453MM70-F1
#
_entry.id   AF-A0A453MM70-F1
#
_cell.length_a   1.000
_cell.length_b   1.000
_cell.length_c   1.000
_cell.angle_alpha   90.00
_cell.angle_beta   90.00
_cell.angle_gamma   90.00
#
_symmetry.space_group_name_H-M   'P 1'
#
loop_
_entity.id
_entity.type
_entity.pdbx_description
1 polymer ?
#
loop_
_entity_poly.entity_id
_entity_poly.type
_entity_poly.pdbx_seq_one_letter_code
_entity_poly.pdbx_strand_id
1 'polypeptide(L)'
;MRSSSNILIRHVFKMEQEEYTKEEIDWSYIQFVDNQEILDLIEKKPGGIIALLDETCMLRNSTHETFAEKLYQKYKDNPHFSKPKFSRSDFTVHHYAGNVTYQTDLFLDKNIDYAVNEHQILLNASKCPFVSSLFPPVEEAAKNTKFTSIGSSFKQQLQSLLETLSATEPHYIRCIKPNNVLKPAIFENSNVLQQLRCGGVLEAIRISCLGYPTRRTFYEFVNRFGILHPKALSKGNTEITSTKMILEKANLVGYQIGKTKVFLRAGQMAELDALRTEVLGLSAKKIQTKVRSFLCRKKYVELRTCATQLEAVCRGTLARRLYENLRRQAGALRIQTRYRMRQERNKFRDLWSASTTIQCGLRGMAARKKLRFCRQTKAAVIIQTRCRCHLARSRYVKMLKATLATQCRWRGRIARKELRQLKMAAKETGALQAAKSKLEKEVEELTWRLQVEKRIRSDLEEAKEAKIQENKKLQSQLQELQQQFKETKELLKKEQETSKAASEKAEKVTLVPEIRVDETQVNELTAENEKLTAENEKLKTLVSSLETKIEETEERFKDQDQVREESLKKATEAESQLNQLKNAFLSLREKLASAEAEIINLRQHAARPRPDPLLNMHKKSNLSVPADEQQSPPTPMEFGRRSLIERHQESVEALINCVNENIGFSEGKPVAAITIYKCLLHWRTFEAEKTNIFDRLIQIFSSAMQKQDSNADLAYWLSNASSLLIILQKSLKPAGTVTTPLKRTTTQTSFLGRMVCYIYIYPFLFLNTHKENQKSQKRERETKKKRTNNHPFF
;
A
#
# COMPACT_ATOMS: atom_id res chain seq x y z
N MET A 1 -34.52 68.82 25.08
CA MET A 1 -34.63 67.93 23.89
C MET A 1 -34.66 68.67 22.55
N ARG A 2 -35.58 69.62 22.30
CA ARG A 2 -35.67 70.33 21.01
C ARG A 2 -34.41 71.17 20.74
N SER A 3 -34.09 72.10 21.65
CA SER A 3 -32.80 72.81 21.71
C SER A 3 -31.59 71.87 21.60
N SER A 4 -31.57 70.79 22.39
CA SER A 4 -30.52 69.76 22.42
C SER A 4 -30.21 69.12 21.05
N SER A 5 -31.17 69.10 20.11
CA SER A 5 -30.97 68.53 18.78
C SER A 5 -30.54 69.57 17.74
N ASN A 6 -30.89 70.85 17.93
CA ASN A 6 -30.29 71.96 17.17
C ASN A 6 -28.80 72.10 17.54
N ILE A 7 -28.47 72.01 18.83
CA ILE A 7 -27.08 72.06 19.32
C ILE A 7 -26.25 70.88 18.79
N LEU A 8 -26.81 69.66 18.70
CA LEU A 8 -26.14 68.53 18.02
C LEU A 8 -25.78 68.88 16.58
N ILE A 9 -26.74 69.35 15.78
CA ILE A 9 -26.54 69.62 14.35
C ILE A 9 -25.54 70.76 14.17
N ARG A 10 -25.71 71.88 14.88
CA ARG A 10 -24.76 73.02 14.85
C ARG A 10 -23.35 72.62 15.29
N HIS A 11 -23.20 71.79 16.33
CA HIS A 11 -21.89 71.37 16.84
C HIS A 11 -21.18 70.39 15.89
N VAL A 12 -21.86 69.35 15.41
CA VAL A 12 -21.31 68.41 14.42
C VAL A 12 -20.93 69.15 13.13
N PHE A 13 -21.78 70.05 12.66
CA PHE A 13 -21.50 70.84 11.45
C PHE A 13 -20.31 71.79 11.66
N LYS A 14 -20.22 72.49 12.80
CA LYS A 14 -19.07 73.35 13.12
C LYS A 14 -17.76 72.57 13.21
N MET A 15 -17.75 71.35 13.77
CA MET A 15 -16.56 70.49 13.79
C MET A 15 -16.14 69.98 12.39
N GLU A 16 -17.08 69.70 11.48
CA GLU A 16 -16.74 69.40 10.08
C GLU A 16 -16.12 70.64 9.41
N GLN A 17 -16.71 71.83 9.58
CA GLN A 17 -16.17 73.09 9.03
C GLN A 17 -14.79 73.44 9.57
N GLU A 18 -14.56 73.26 10.87
CA GLU A 18 -13.26 73.51 11.52
C GLU A 18 -12.18 72.57 10.99
N GLU A 19 -12.47 71.29 10.79
CA GLU A 19 -11.53 70.35 10.16
C GLU A 19 -11.30 70.69 8.68
N TYR A 20 -12.34 71.05 7.92
CA TYR A 20 -12.21 71.39 6.49
C TYR A 20 -11.37 72.67 6.29
N THR A 21 -11.59 73.68 7.14
CA THR A 21 -10.81 74.94 7.15
C THR A 21 -9.36 74.68 7.54
N LYS A 22 -9.12 73.88 8.58
CA LYS A 22 -7.78 73.49 9.06
C LYS A 22 -6.98 72.69 8.03
N GLU A 23 -7.65 71.84 7.25
CA GLU A 23 -7.05 71.04 6.18
C GLU A 23 -7.00 71.77 4.82
N GLU A 24 -7.53 73.00 4.73
CA GLU A 24 -7.57 73.87 3.53
C GLU A 24 -8.18 73.21 2.28
N ILE A 25 -9.25 72.43 2.46
CA ILE A 25 -10.02 71.87 1.33
C ILE A 25 -11.05 72.88 0.80
N ASP A 26 -11.38 72.79 -0.49
CA ASP A 26 -12.48 73.55 -1.08
C ASP A 26 -13.84 72.91 -0.73
N TRP A 27 -14.67 73.68 0.00
CA TRP A 27 -16.00 73.29 0.46
C TRP A 27 -16.98 74.48 0.39
N SER A 28 -18.19 74.21 -0.11
CA SER A 28 -19.28 75.19 -0.14
C SER A 28 -20.13 75.12 1.13
N TYR A 29 -20.69 76.25 1.55
CA TYR A 29 -21.54 76.32 2.74
C TYR A 29 -22.84 75.51 2.55
N ILE A 30 -22.98 74.43 3.32
CA ILE A 30 -24.18 73.58 3.31
C ILE A 30 -25.29 74.28 4.12
N GLN A 31 -26.33 74.77 3.44
CA GLN A 31 -27.49 75.35 4.12
C GLN A 31 -28.23 74.28 4.95
N PHE A 32 -28.43 74.55 6.23
CA PHE A 32 -29.18 73.69 7.15
C PHE A 32 -30.55 74.29 7.46
N VAL A 33 -31.53 73.45 7.78
CA VAL A 33 -32.85 73.89 8.25
C VAL A 33 -32.75 74.19 9.74
N ASP A 34 -32.79 75.47 10.09
CA ASP A 34 -32.73 75.89 11.49
C ASP A 34 -34.10 75.74 12.16
N ASN A 35 -34.11 75.20 13.38
CA ASN A 35 -35.31 75.05 14.19
C ASN A 35 -35.60 76.31 15.03
N GLN A 36 -34.83 77.39 14.86
CA GLN A 36 -34.99 78.64 15.60
C GLN A 36 -36.41 79.22 15.48
N GLU A 37 -37.05 79.17 14.31
CA GLU A 37 -38.42 79.66 14.11
C GLU A 37 -39.45 78.94 15.00
N ILE A 38 -39.25 77.65 15.24
CA ILE A 38 -40.10 76.81 16.10
C ILE A 38 -39.80 77.07 17.59
N LEU A 39 -38.57 77.44 17.94
CA LEU A 39 -38.20 77.87 19.30
C LEU A 39 -38.78 79.25 19.60
N ASP A 40 -38.65 80.21 18.68
CA ASP A 40 -39.26 81.54 18.75
C ASP A 40 -40.78 81.45 18.93
N LEU A 41 -41.46 80.60 18.14
CA LEU A 41 -42.91 80.36 18.27
C LEU A 41 -43.32 79.96 19.70
N ILE A 42 -42.50 79.18 20.41
CA ILE A 42 -42.80 78.71 21.77
C ILE A 42 -42.38 79.73 22.84
N GLU A 43 -41.16 80.27 22.72
CA GLU A 43 -40.42 80.86 23.84
C GLU A 43 -40.23 82.39 23.77
N LYS A 44 -40.53 83.04 22.64
CA LYS A 44 -40.30 84.48 22.44
C LYS A 44 -41.12 85.31 23.42
N LYS A 45 -40.54 86.38 23.97
CA LYS A 45 -41.24 87.39 24.77
C LYS A 45 -41.06 88.77 24.11
N PRO A 46 -42.14 89.55 23.90
CA PRO A 46 -43.54 89.18 24.07
C PRO A 46 -44.04 88.20 22.99
N GLY A 47 -45.13 87.49 23.26
CA GLY A 47 -45.96 86.87 22.22
C GLY A 47 -45.51 85.55 21.58
N GLY A 48 -44.66 84.74 22.23
CA GLY A 48 -44.56 83.29 21.99
C GLY A 48 -45.65 82.51 22.74
N ILE A 49 -45.87 81.22 22.47
CA ILE A 49 -46.95 80.39 23.06
C ILE A 49 -46.94 80.44 24.60
N ILE A 50 -45.76 80.33 25.24
CA ILE A 50 -45.66 80.40 26.71
C ILE A 50 -46.02 81.81 27.23
N ALA A 51 -45.61 82.86 26.52
CA ALA A 51 -45.95 84.23 26.91
C ALA A 51 -47.47 84.49 26.80
N LEU A 52 -48.10 84.00 25.73
CA LEU A 52 -49.56 84.09 25.56
C LEU A 52 -50.32 83.29 26.62
N LEU A 53 -49.76 82.16 27.08
CA LEU A 53 -50.32 81.36 28.16
C LEU A 53 -50.23 82.10 29.50
N ASP A 54 -49.06 82.68 29.82
CA ASP A 54 -48.86 83.56 30.98
C ASP A 54 -49.85 84.74 30.95
N GLU A 55 -49.97 85.43 29.81
CA GLU A 55 -50.91 86.54 29.57
C GLU A 55 -52.38 86.13 29.73
N THR A 56 -52.76 84.88 29.41
CA THR A 56 -54.12 84.39 29.69
C THR A 56 -54.35 84.01 31.13
N CYS A 57 -53.37 83.40 31.82
CA CYS A 57 -53.51 83.03 33.24
C CYS A 57 -53.75 84.27 34.14
N MET A 58 -53.27 85.44 33.74
CA MET A 58 -53.52 86.72 34.42
C MET A 58 -54.93 87.29 34.21
N LEU A 59 -55.70 86.82 33.22
CA LEU A 59 -57.01 87.37 32.89
C LEU A 59 -58.13 86.68 33.68
N ARG A 60 -58.90 87.49 34.41
CA ARG A 60 -60.11 87.03 35.13
C ARG A 60 -61.11 86.42 34.14
N ASN A 61 -61.65 85.26 34.51
CA ASN A 61 -62.60 84.47 33.73
C ASN A 61 -62.08 84.00 32.35
N SER A 62 -60.76 83.89 32.18
CA SER A 62 -60.17 83.23 31.02
C SER A 62 -60.43 81.72 31.05
N THR A 63 -60.59 81.13 29.87
CA THR A 63 -60.74 79.68 29.69
C THR A 63 -59.75 79.15 28.65
N HIS A 64 -59.55 77.84 28.60
CA HIS A 64 -58.66 77.18 27.64
C HIS A 64 -59.03 77.47 26.18
N GLU A 65 -60.31 77.66 25.87
CA GLU A 65 -60.79 78.12 24.55
C GLU A 65 -60.35 79.56 24.26
N THR A 66 -60.43 80.49 25.23
CA THR A 66 -59.96 81.88 25.03
C THR A 66 -58.44 81.96 24.78
N PHE A 67 -57.67 81.01 25.34
CA PHE A 67 -56.26 80.85 25.03
C PHE A 67 -56.05 80.31 23.61
N ALA A 68 -56.79 79.27 23.21
CA ALA A 68 -56.77 78.73 21.85
C ALA A 68 -57.09 79.79 20.79
N GLU A 69 -58.13 80.60 21.00
CA GLU A 69 -58.52 81.68 20.09
C GLU A 69 -57.42 82.73 19.91
N LYS A 70 -56.74 83.14 21.00
CA LYS A 70 -55.56 84.01 20.89
C LYS A 70 -54.44 83.35 20.09
N LEU A 71 -54.17 82.05 20.26
CA LEU A 71 -53.17 81.35 19.44
C LEU A 71 -53.54 81.36 17.95
N TYR A 72 -54.80 81.05 17.62
CA TYR A 72 -55.27 81.07 16.23
C TYR A 72 -55.18 82.47 15.61
N GLN A 73 -55.53 83.52 16.35
CA GLN A 73 -55.43 84.91 15.90
C GLN A 73 -53.96 85.34 15.69
N LYS A 74 -53.05 84.93 16.59
CA LYS A 74 -51.63 85.31 16.56
C LYS A 74 -50.84 84.60 15.45
N TYR A 75 -51.15 83.33 15.17
CA TYR A 75 -50.31 82.44 14.35
C TYR A 75 -51.01 81.88 13.11
N LYS A 76 -52.14 82.47 12.71
CA LYS A 76 -52.94 82.04 11.54
C LYS A 76 -52.09 81.73 10.30
N ASP A 77 -51.11 82.60 10.02
CA ASP A 77 -50.29 82.58 8.81
C ASP A 77 -48.84 82.07 9.08
N ASN A 78 -48.58 81.47 10.26
CA ASN A 78 -47.27 80.95 10.63
C ASN A 78 -47.08 79.50 10.11
N PRO A 79 -46.01 79.18 9.37
CA PRO A 79 -45.84 77.86 8.74
C PRO A 79 -45.62 76.72 9.75
N HIS A 80 -45.25 77.01 11.00
CA HIS A 80 -44.99 76.02 12.05
C HIS A 80 -46.19 75.79 12.98
N PHE A 81 -47.33 76.41 12.72
CA PHE A 81 -48.55 76.32 13.53
C PHE A 81 -49.75 75.93 12.65
N SER A 82 -50.70 75.16 13.18
CA SER A 82 -51.98 74.91 12.50
C SER A 82 -53.14 74.60 13.45
N LYS A 83 -54.36 74.92 13.03
CA LYS A 83 -55.60 74.54 13.72
C LYS A 83 -56.06 73.13 13.27
N PRO A 84 -56.29 72.17 14.19
CA PRO A 84 -56.91 70.88 13.88
C PRO A 84 -58.31 71.03 13.29
N LYS A 85 -58.67 70.18 12.32
CA LYS A 85 -59.96 70.28 11.61
C LYS A 85 -61.20 69.97 12.46
N PHE A 86 -61.06 69.18 13.51
CA PHE A 86 -62.18 68.64 14.30
C PHE A 86 -62.26 69.16 15.74
N SER A 87 -61.21 69.83 16.23
CA SER A 87 -61.20 70.41 17.57
C SER A 87 -61.40 71.92 17.51
N ARG A 88 -62.05 72.47 18.54
CA ARG A 88 -62.31 73.91 18.65
C ARG A 88 -61.20 74.64 19.39
N SER A 89 -60.52 73.95 20.30
CA SER A 89 -59.56 74.46 21.29
C SER A 89 -58.12 73.93 21.09
N ASP A 90 -57.93 72.69 20.62
CA ASP A 90 -56.58 72.15 20.41
C ASP A 90 -55.77 72.93 19.35
N PHE A 91 -54.45 72.90 19.46
CA PHE A 91 -53.54 73.48 18.45
C PHE A 91 -52.44 72.50 18.04
N THR A 92 -52.01 72.52 16.79
CA THR A 92 -50.89 71.71 16.29
C THR A 92 -49.67 72.58 16.06
N VAL A 93 -48.51 72.11 16.52
CA VAL A 93 -47.21 72.70 16.19
C VAL A 93 -46.41 71.71 15.35
N HIS A 94 -45.85 72.21 14.24
CA HIS A 94 -45.01 71.46 13.33
C HIS A 94 -43.58 71.47 13.89
N HIS A 95 -43.20 70.44 14.62
CA HIS A 95 -41.84 70.32 15.14
C HIS A 95 -40.93 69.59 14.15
N TYR A 96 -39.62 69.79 14.30
CA TYR A 96 -38.58 68.99 13.66
C TYR A 96 -38.86 67.47 13.62
N ALA A 97 -39.43 66.94 14.72
CA ALA A 97 -39.72 65.53 14.89
C ALA A 97 -41.05 65.07 14.25
N GLY A 98 -41.81 65.96 13.63
CA GLY A 98 -43.18 65.76 13.18
C GLY A 98 -44.19 66.63 13.92
N ASN A 99 -45.41 66.65 13.41
CA ASN A 99 -46.52 67.45 13.93
C ASN A 99 -47.02 66.88 15.27
N VAL A 100 -47.21 67.75 16.27
CA VAL A 100 -47.79 67.38 17.57
C VAL A 100 -49.00 68.28 17.82
N THR A 101 -50.17 67.66 18.01
CA THR A 101 -51.37 68.33 18.49
C THR A 101 -51.37 68.36 20.01
N TYR A 102 -51.55 69.55 20.57
CA TYR A 102 -51.64 69.84 21.99
C TYR A 102 -53.10 70.09 22.35
N GLN A 103 -53.60 69.30 23.30
CA GLN A 103 -54.90 69.54 23.91
C GLN A 103 -54.77 70.63 24.95
N THR A 104 -55.51 71.73 24.78
CA THR A 104 -55.44 72.92 25.66
C THR A 104 -56.08 72.70 27.03
N ASP A 105 -56.79 71.60 27.21
CA ASP A 105 -57.57 71.31 28.40
C ASP A 105 -56.65 71.26 29.64
N LEU A 106 -57.03 72.03 30.66
CA LEU A 106 -56.25 72.27 31.88
C LEU A 106 -54.88 72.97 31.66
N PHE A 107 -54.61 73.62 30.51
CA PHE A 107 -53.34 74.35 30.32
C PHE A 107 -53.20 75.55 31.27
N LEU A 108 -54.28 76.28 31.53
CA LEU A 108 -54.28 77.40 32.47
C LEU A 108 -54.01 76.90 33.89
N ASP A 109 -54.82 75.95 34.35
CA ASP A 109 -54.75 75.37 35.70
C ASP A 109 -53.38 74.73 36.00
N LYS A 110 -52.72 74.15 34.99
CA LYS A 110 -51.37 73.57 35.10
C LYS A 110 -50.23 74.58 34.95
N ASN A 111 -50.47 75.79 34.41
CA ASN A 111 -49.43 76.82 34.28
C ASN A 111 -49.44 77.80 35.46
N ILE A 112 -50.58 77.93 36.15
CA ILE A 112 -50.75 78.70 37.39
C ILE A 112 -50.03 77.98 38.53
N ASP A 113 -48.81 78.41 38.87
CA ASP A 113 -48.00 77.85 39.96
C ASP A 113 -48.40 78.46 41.32
N TYR A 114 -49.70 78.35 41.66
CA TYR A 114 -50.29 79.05 42.80
C TYR A 114 -50.13 78.25 44.10
N ALA A 115 -49.04 78.53 44.82
CA ALA A 115 -48.90 78.17 46.22
C ALA A 115 -49.61 79.21 47.12
N VAL A 116 -50.55 78.74 47.94
CA VAL A 116 -51.19 79.55 48.99
C VAL A 116 -50.14 79.91 50.05
N ASN A 117 -49.89 81.20 50.25
CA ASN A 117 -48.82 81.70 51.14
C ASN A 117 -49.07 81.31 52.60
N GLU A 118 -50.34 81.33 53.02
CA GLU A 118 -50.80 80.90 54.34
C GLU A 118 -50.48 79.43 54.61
N HIS A 119 -50.52 78.57 53.58
CA HIS A 119 -50.10 77.17 53.70
C HIS A 119 -48.57 77.05 53.80
N GLN A 120 -47.80 77.87 53.08
CA GLN A 120 -46.33 77.90 53.21
C GLN A 120 -45.91 78.32 54.63
N ILE A 121 -46.52 79.36 55.17
CA ILE A 121 -46.28 79.84 56.56
C ILE A 121 -46.65 78.75 57.58
N LEU A 122 -47.80 78.07 57.41
CA LEU A 122 -48.21 76.96 58.27
C LEU A 122 -47.24 75.77 58.24
N LEU A 123 -46.69 75.44 57.05
CA LEU A 123 -45.73 74.35 56.88
C LEU A 123 -44.33 74.74 57.40
N ASN A 124 -43.92 75.99 57.26
CA ASN A 124 -42.72 76.54 57.89
C ASN A 124 -42.80 76.47 59.43
N ALA A 125 -43.96 76.82 60.00
CA ALA A 125 -44.24 76.75 61.44
C ALA A 125 -44.38 75.31 61.99
N SER A 126 -44.13 74.27 61.19
CA SER A 126 -44.19 72.88 61.61
C SER A 126 -43.14 72.54 62.67
N LYS A 127 -43.58 71.86 63.73
CA LYS A 127 -42.70 71.32 64.79
C LYS A 127 -41.76 70.20 64.30
N CYS A 128 -41.90 69.73 63.07
CA CYS A 128 -41.00 68.74 62.47
C CYS A 128 -39.90 69.45 61.66
N PRO A 129 -38.61 69.38 62.08
CA PRO A 129 -37.52 70.09 61.41
C PRO A 129 -37.36 69.73 59.92
N PHE A 130 -37.71 68.51 59.54
CA PHE A 130 -37.73 68.09 58.13
C PHE A 130 -38.77 68.89 57.33
N VAL A 131 -39.99 69.04 57.85
CA VAL A 131 -41.07 69.76 57.15
C VAL A 131 -40.76 71.25 57.05
N SER A 132 -40.32 71.89 58.14
CA SER A 132 -39.95 73.31 58.10
C SER A 132 -38.74 73.59 57.21
N SER A 133 -37.79 72.66 57.08
CA SER A 133 -36.66 72.79 56.15
C SER A 133 -37.03 72.74 54.66
N LEU A 134 -38.20 72.18 54.31
CA LEU A 134 -38.70 72.15 52.93
C LEU A 134 -39.40 73.44 52.50
N PHE A 135 -39.83 74.26 53.47
CA PHE A 135 -40.56 75.51 53.26
C PHE A 135 -39.84 76.65 54.00
N PRO A 136 -38.70 77.15 53.48
CA PRO A 136 -37.97 78.25 54.10
C PRO A 136 -38.84 79.52 54.16
N PRO A 137 -38.61 80.41 55.15
CA PRO A 137 -39.38 81.65 55.28
C PRO A 137 -39.08 82.57 54.09
N VAL A 138 -40.14 83.06 53.44
CA VAL A 138 -40.04 84.02 52.33
C VAL A 138 -39.77 85.40 52.91
N GLU A 139 -38.67 86.05 52.50
CA GLU A 139 -38.35 87.42 52.91
C GLU A 139 -39.43 88.41 52.43
N GLU A 140 -39.66 89.49 53.19
CA GLU A 140 -40.79 90.43 52.99
C GLU A 140 -40.75 91.25 51.68
N ALA A 141 -39.79 90.99 50.78
CA ALA A 141 -39.55 91.68 49.51
C ALA A 141 -40.60 91.39 48.40
N ALA A 142 -41.84 91.03 48.76
CA ALA A 142 -42.85 90.48 47.85
C ALA A 142 -44.22 91.20 47.87
N LYS A 143 -44.28 92.50 48.20
CA LYS A 143 -45.52 93.32 48.05
C LYS A 143 -46.03 93.46 46.60
N ASN A 144 -45.29 92.94 45.62
CA ASN A 144 -45.78 92.68 44.27
C ASN A 144 -45.90 91.16 44.07
N THR A 145 -47.12 90.64 44.09
CA THR A 145 -47.48 89.26 43.70
C THR A 145 -47.32 89.08 42.19
N LYS A 146 -46.06 89.07 41.71
CA LYS A 146 -45.74 88.69 40.34
C LYS A 146 -46.23 87.28 40.09
N PHE A 147 -47.09 87.11 39.09
CA PHE A 147 -47.55 85.81 38.63
C PHE A 147 -46.35 84.94 38.21
N THR A 148 -46.07 83.91 38.99
CA THR A 148 -45.10 82.86 38.67
C THR A 148 -45.81 81.77 37.88
N SER A 149 -45.16 81.27 36.82
CA SER A 149 -45.73 80.23 35.99
C SER A 149 -44.78 79.07 35.78
N ILE A 150 -45.32 77.86 35.68
CA ILE A 150 -44.52 76.65 35.44
C ILE A 150 -43.79 76.78 34.09
N GLY A 151 -44.43 77.35 33.06
CA GLY A 151 -43.81 77.61 31.76
C GLY A 151 -42.62 78.57 31.81
N SER A 152 -42.69 79.64 32.62
CA SER A 152 -41.59 80.60 32.76
C SER A 152 -40.44 80.08 33.63
N SER A 153 -40.76 79.39 34.75
CA SER A 153 -39.80 78.71 35.61
C SER A 153 -39.03 77.62 34.86
N PHE A 154 -39.74 76.74 34.13
CA PHE A 154 -39.13 75.72 33.29
C PHE A 154 -38.24 76.32 32.19
N LYS A 155 -38.63 77.45 31.58
CA LYS A 155 -37.78 78.15 30.60
C LYS A 155 -36.47 78.63 31.23
N GLN A 156 -36.50 79.23 32.43
CA GLN A 156 -35.30 79.71 33.12
C GLN A 156 -34.35 78.54 33.46
N GLN A 157 -34.89 77.43 33.99
CA GLN A 157 -34.11 76.22 34.27
C GLN A 157 -33.49 75.63 32.99
N LEU A 158 -34.25 75.58 31.90
CA LEU A 158 -33.75 75.10 30.61
C LEU A 158 -32.64 76.02 30.06
N GLN A 159 -32.80 77.34 30.16
CA GLN A 159 -31.80 78.31 29.69
C GLN A 159 -30.46 78.13 30.43
N SER A 160 -30.49 78.05 31.77
CA SER A 160 -29.28 77.81 32.59
C SER A 160 -28.60 76.47 32.27
N LEU A 161 -29.39 75.42 32.00
CA LEU A 161 -28.86 74.13 31.53
C LEU A 161 -28.19 74.24 30.14
N LEU A 162 -28.77 75.00 29.21
CA LEU A 162 -28.20 75.20 27.87
C LEU A 162 -26.91 76.03 27.90
N GLU A 163 -26.85 77.06 28.75
CA GLU A 163 -25.63 77.84 29.01
C GLU A 163 -24.52 76.94 29.56
N THR A 164 -24.82 76.16 30.61
CA THR A 164 -23.89 75.18 31.20
C THR A 164 -23.38 74.18 30.15
N LEU A 165 -24.25 73.63 29.31
CA LEU A 165 -23.86 72.71 28.24
C LEU A 165 -23.01 73.39 27.15
N SER A 166 -23.29 74.66 26.81
CA SER A 166 -22.57 75.41 25.78
C SER A 166 -21.11 75.72 26.13
N ALA A 167 -20.78 75.73 27.43
CA ALA A 167 -19.41 75.87 27.93
C ALA A 167 -18.60 74.56 27.95
N THR A 168 -19.19 73.43 27.53
CA THR A 168 -18.57 72.09 27.57
C THR A 168 -18.43 71.48 26.17
N GLU A 169 -17.55 70.48 26.01
CA GLU A 169 -17.50 69.65 24.80
C GLU A 169 -18.60 68.56 24.87
N PRO A 170 -19.64 68.61 24.01
CA PRO A 170 -20.81 67.75 24.15
C PRO A 170 -20.63 66.39 23.45
N HIS A 171 -20.65 65.31 24.23
CA HIS A 171 -20.68 63.94 23.70
C HIS A 171 -22.13 63.41 23.64
N TYR A 172 -22.54 62.89 22.48
CA TYR A 172 -23.94 62.53 22.22
C TYR A 172 -24.17 61.02 22.18
N ILE A 173 -25.07 60.54 23.04
CA ILE A 173 -25.58 59.16 23.02
C ILE A 173 -27.07 59.22 22.64
N ARG A 174 -27.48 58.49 21.59
CA ARG A 174 -28.87 58.40 21.12
C ARG A 174 -29.40 56.98 21.34
N CYS A 175 -30.21 56.81 22.39
CA CYS A 175 -30.90 55.55 22.66
C CYS A 175 -32.01 55.31 21.63
N ILE A 176 -32.12 54.07 21.13
CA ILE A 176 -33.15 53.63 20.18
C ILE A 176 -33.89 52.44 20.80
N LYS A 177 -35.23 52.52 20.85
CA LYS A 177 -36.12 51.42 21.22
C LYS A 177 -36.34 50.54 19.97
N PRO A 178 -35.87 49.28 19.94
CA PRO A 178 -35.91 48.48 18.71
C PRO A 178 -37.30 47.94 18.38
N ASN A 179 -38.15 47.74 19.39
CA ASN A 179 -39.53 47.30 19.23
C ASN A 179 -40.39 47.75 20.42
N ASN A 180 -41.70 47.89 20.22
CA ASN A 180 -42.64 48.27 21.28
C ASN A 180 -43.00 47.12 22.22
N VAL A 181 -42.82 45.86 21.79
CA VAL A 181 -43.12 44.63 22.55
C VAL A 181 -42.09 44.34 23.66
N LEU A 182 -41.01 45.13 23.78
CA LEU A 182 -39.91 44.99 24.74
C LEU A 182 -39.15 43.64 24.67
N LYS A 183 -39.18 42.96 23.52
CA LYS A 183 -38.51 41.65 23.31
C LYS A 183 -37.11 41.81 22.74
N PRO A 184 -36.14 40.92 23.07
CA PRO A 184 -34.86 40.88 22.38
C PRO A 184 -35.03 40.47 20.90
N ALA A 185 -34.06 40.83 20.06
CA ALA A 185 -33.96 40.48 18.63
C ALA A 185 -35.11 40.91 17.68
N ILE A 186 -36.25 41.43 18.18
CA ILE A 186 -37.30 42.03 17.33
C ILE A 186 -36.91 43.47 16.97
N PHE A 187 -37.02 43.83 15.69
CA PHE A 187 -36.68 45.15 15.17
C PHE A 187 -37.82 45.70 14.28
N GLU A 188 -38.50 46.73 14.75
CA GLU A 188 -39.65 47.36 14.09
C GLU A 188 -39.17 48.53 13.21
N ASN A 189 -38.90 48.24 11.93
CA ASN A 189 -38.34 49.20 10.96
C ASN A 189 -39.02 50.58 10.98
N SER A 190 -40.35 50.64 11.03
CA SER A 190 -41.12 51.90 11.08
C SER A 190 -40.82 52.73 12.33
N ASN A 191 -40.93 52.11 13.51
CA ASN A 191 -40.72 52.76 14.80
C ASN A 191 -39.26 53.18 15.00
N VAL A 192 -38.29 52.41 14.51
CA VAL A 192 -36.88 52.80 14.54
C VAL A 192 -36.58 53.92 13.53
N LEU A 193 -37.11 53.85 12.30
CA LEU A 193 -36.94 54.91 11.30
C LEU A 193 -37.55 56.25 11.77
N GLN A 194 -38.70 56.20 12.45
CA GLN A 194 -39.29 57.39 13.08
C GLN A 194 -38.37 57.95 14.16
N GLN A 195 -37.84 57.12 15.08
CA GLN A 195 -36.88 57.57 16.08
C GLN A 195 -35.60 58.19 15.48
N LEU A 196 -35.08 57.64 14.37
CA LEU A 196 -33.91 58.19 13.67
C LEU A 196 -34.19 59.54 12.98
N ARG A 197 -35.42 59.78 12.53
CA ARG A 197 -35.91 61.09 12.08
C ARG A 197 -36.02 62.05 13.26
N CYS A 198 -36.85 61.72 14.26
CA CYS A 198 -37.11 62.57 15.43
C CYS A 198 -35.85 62.91 16.23
N GLY A 199 -34.86 62.00 16.27
CA GLY A 199 -33.58 62.17 16.95
C GLY A 199 -32.52 62.97 16.17
N GLY A 200 -32.82 63.42 14.95
CA GLY A 200 -31.91 64.19 14.10
C GLY A 200 -30.78 63.37 13.46
N VAL A 201 -30.80 62.04 13.57
CA VAL A 201 -29.71 61.17 13.13
C VAL A 201 -29.61 61.12 11.62
N LEU A 202 -30.74 61.02 10.92
CA LEU A 202 -30.75 61.01 9.45
C LEU A 202 -30.30 62.35 8.86
N GLU A 203 -30.59 63.47 9.53
CA GLU A 203 -30.21 64.80 9.05
C GLU A 203 -28.72 65.10 9.30
N ALA A 204 -28.17 64.66 10.43
CA ALA A 204 -26.72 64.66 10.65
C ALA A 204 -26.01 63.80 9.59
N ILE A 205 -26.51 62.59 9.29
CA ILE A 205 -25.98 61.74 8.21
C ILE A 205 -26.11 62.44 6.84
N ARG A 206 -27.24 63.08 6.53
CA ARG A 206 -27.45 63.83 5.28
C ARG A 206 -26.38 64.91 5.10
N ILE A 207 -26.12 65.71 6.14
CA ILE A 207 -25.10 66.77 6.14
C ILE A 207 -23.70 66.16 5.99
N SER A 208 -23.35 65.11 6.74
CA SER A 208 -22.07 64.41 6.58
C SER A 208 -21.88 63.81 5.17
N CYS A 209 -22.95 63.32 4.53
CA CYS A 209 -22.90 62.80 3.15
C CYS A 209 -22.79 63.91 2.09
N LEU A 210 -23.32 65.11 2.35
CA LEU A 210 -23.10 66.30 1.53
C LEU A 210 -21.71 66.94 1.74
N GLY A 211 -21.03 66.60 2.83
CA GLY A 211 -19.60 66.83 3.04
C GLY A 211 -18.73 65.68 2.50
N TYR A 212 -17.65 65.38 3.21
CA TYR A 212 -16.69 64.35 2.88
C TYR A 212 -16.63 63.31 4.02
N PRO A 213 -17.58 62.36 4.07
CA PRO A 213 -17.77 61.48 5.23
C PRO A 213 -16.65 60.45 5.39
N THR A 214 -15.86 60.19 4.35
CA THR A 214 -14.72 59.27 4.41
C THR A 214 -13.41 60.05 4.33
N ARG A 215 -12.65 60.05 5.44
CA ARG A 215 -11.35 60.73 5.58
C ARG A 215 -10.26 59.68 5.82
N ARG A 216 -9.08 59.81 5.18
CA ARG A 216 -7.91 58.95 5.42
C ARG A 216 -6.62 59.75 5.36
N THR A 217 -5.62 59.40 6.16
CA THR A 217 -4.27 59.97 6.01
C THR A 217 -3.63 59.47 4.70
N PHE A 218 -2.70 60.23 4.13
CA PHE A 218 -2.06 59.84 2.87
C PHE A 218 -1.33 58.51 2.99
N TYR A 219 -0.56 58.28 4.06
CA TYR A 219 0.02 56.98 4.39
C TYR A 219 -0.98 55.81 4.36
N GLU A 220 -2.12 55.91 5.06
CA GLU A 220 -3.14 54.85 5.07
C GLU A 220 -3.73 54.61 3.67
N PHE A 221 -3.97 55.68 2.92
CA PHE A 221 -4.54 55.61 1.58
C PHE A 221 -3.57 54.97 0.58
N VAL A 222 -2.32 55.43 0.54
CA VAL A 222 -1.26 54.92 -0.35
C VAL A 222 -0.90 53.47 0.00
N ASN A 223 -0.85 53.10 1.28
CA ASN A 223 -0.63 51.72 1.70
C ASN A 223 -1.78 50.78 1.25
N ARG A 224 -3.04 51.22 1.38
CA ARG A 224 -4.20 50.42 0.93
C ARG A 224 -4.31 50.32 -0.59
N PHE A 225 -4.15 51.43 -1.30
CA PHE A 225 -4.53 51.57 -2.71
C PHE A 225 -3.35 51.72 -3.69
N GLY A 226 -2.10 51.77 -3.23
CA GLY A 226 -0.92 51.85 -4.11
C GLY A 226 -0.78 50.70 -5.11
N ILE A 227 -1.46 49.57 -4.87
CA ILE A 227 -1.57 48.47 -5.83
C ILE A 227 -2.36 48.84 -7.10
N LEU A 228 -3.27 49.82 -7.04
CA LEU A 228 -4.01 50.34 -8.22
C LEU A 228 -3.08 51.03 -9.21
N HIS A 229 -2.04 51.70 -8.72
CA HIS A 229 -1.06 52.38 -9.54
C HIS A 229 0.36 52.22 -8.97
N PRO A 230 1.05 51.09 -9.22
CA PRO A 230 2.37 50.83 -8.62
C PRO A 230 3.43 51.89 -8.94
N LYS A 231 3.30 52.65 -10.04
CA LYS A 231 4.17 53.79 -10.35
C LYS A 231 4.04 54.94 -9.33
N ALA A 232 2.91 55.08 -8.65
CA ALA A 232 2.73 56.05 -7.56
C ALA A 232 3.62 55.74 -6.35
N LEU A 233 4.03 54.48 -6.16
CA LEU A 233 4.93 54.03 -5.08
C LEU A 233 6.43 54.20 -5.41
N SER A 234 6.77 54.93 -6.48
CA SER A 234 8.17 55.17 -6.87
C SER A 234 8.90 56.03 -5.84
N LYS A 235 10.14 55.64 -5.48
CA LYS A 235 11.00 56.45 -4.60
C LYS A 235 11.25 57.82 -5.21
N GLY A 236 10.71 58.87 -4.60
CA GLY A 236 10.77 60.25 -5.07
C GLY A 236 9.42 60.98 -5.00
N ASN A 237 8.30 60.25 -5.05
CA ASN A 237 6.97 60.84 -4.88
C ASN A 237 6.69 61.17 -3.40
N THR A 238 6.07 62.32 -3.14
CA THR A 238 5.47 62.64 -1.83
C THR A 238 4.12 61.92 -1.68
N GLU A 239 3.67 61.59 -0.46
CA GLU A 239 2.43 60.84 -0.25
C GLU A 239 1.19 61.50 -0.85
N ILE A 240 1.17 62.84 -0.89
CA ILE A 240 0.15 63.67 -1.55
C ILE A 240 0.14 63.41 -3.05
N THR A 241 1.31 63.39 -3.69
CA THR A 241 1.48 63.13 -5.12
C THR A 241 1.08 61.69 -5.44
N SER A 242 1.55 60.72 -4.66
CA SER A 242 1.14 59.31 -4.79
C SER A 242 -0.37 59.13 -4.66
N THR A 243 -1.01 59.81 -3.70
CA THR A 243 -2.47 59.82 -3.52
C THR A 243 -3.18 60.37 -4.75
N LYS A 244 -2.76 61.55 -5.24
CA LYS A 244 -3.34 62.19 -6.43
C LYS A 244 -3.23 61.28 -7.66
N MET A 245 -2.06 60.69 -7.92
CA MET A 245 -1.86 59.74 -9.03
C MET A 245 -2.75 58.48 -8.94
N ILE A 246 -3.08 58.01 -7.73
CA ILE A 246 -3.98 56.86 -7.53
C ILE A 246 -5.43 57.26 -7.82
N LEU A 247 -5.87 58.43 -7.35
CA LEU A 247 -7.23 58.96 -7.57
C LEU A 247 -7.49 59.29 -9.05
N GLU A 248 -6.52 59.94 -9.70
CA GLU A 248 -6.52 60.18 -11.16
C GLU A 248 -6.57 58.86 -11.93
N LYS A 249 -5.77 57.84 -11.52
CA LYS A 249 -5.79 56.54 -12.19
C LYS A 249 -7.09 55.77 -11.99
N ALA A 250 -7.85 56.08 -10.93
CA ALA A 250 -9.18 55.53 -10.65
C ALA A 250 -10.32 56.33 -11.30
N ASN A 251 -10.05 57.44 -12.01
CA ASN A 251 -11.04 58.35 -12.61
C ASN A 251 -12.10 58.88 -11.63
N LEU A 252 -11.74 59.06 -10.35
CA LEU A 252 -12.67 59.60 -9.35
C LEU A 252 -12.90 61.11 -9.55
N VAL A 253 -14.13 61.56 -9.36
CA VAL A 253 -14.53 62.97 -9.50
C VAL A 253 -15.10 63.49 -8.18
N GLY A 254 -14.72 64.72 -7.77
CA GLY A 254 -15.29 65.37 -6.59
C GLY A 254 -14.73 64.89 -5.23
N TYR A 255 -13.53 64.29 -5.23
CA TYR A 255 -12.70 64.16 -4.02
C TYR A 255 -12.02 65.49 -3.67
N GLN A 256 -11.48 65.60 -2.45
CA GLN A 256 -10.58 66.69 -2.06
C GLN A 256 -9.30 66.17 -1.40
N ILE A 257 -8.24 66.97 -1.47
CA ILE A 257 -6.92 66.69 -0.88
C ILE A 257 -6.60 67.84 0.08
N GLY A 258 -6.50 67.53 1.37
CA GLY A 258 -6.11 68.49 2.41
C GLY A 258 -4.61 68.47 2.72
N LYS A 259 -4.23 69.04 3.86
CA LYS A 259 -2.84 69.07 4.34
C LYS A 259 -2.31 67.72 4.83
N THR A 260 -3.14 66.90 5.46
CA THR A 260 -2.75 65.61 6.07
C THR A 260 -3.60 64.42 5.61
N LYS A 261 -4.76 64.70 5.00
CA LYS A 261 -5.76 63.68 4.64
C LYS A 261 -6.32 63.86 3.24
N VAL A 262 -6.72 62.74 2.63
CA VAL A 262 -7.66 62.71 1.52
C VAL A 262 -9.08 62.66 2.04
N PHE A 263 -9.96 63.41 1.38
CA PHE A 263 -11.37 63.57 1.70
C PHE A 263 -12.22 63.03 0.54
N LEU A 264 -13.05 62.03 0.84
CA LEU A 264 -13.82 61.27 -0.15
C LEU A 264 -15.32 61.36 0.16
N ARG A 265 -16.11 61.43 -0.92
CA ARG A 265 -17.58 61.39 -0.88
C ARG A 265 -18.07 59.99 -0.49
N ALA A 266 -19.36 59.88 -0.16
CA ALA A 266 -20.00 58.58 -0.03
C ALA A 266 -19.87 57.77 -1.34
N GLY A 267 -19.74 56.44 -1.24
CA GLY A 267 -19.55 55.54 -2.39
C GLY A 267 -18.09 55.36 -2.82
N GLN A 268 -17.32 56.44 -2.99
CA GLN A 268 -15.98 56.42 -3.62
C GLN A 268 -14.97 55.43 -2.99
N MET A 269 -15.02 55.22 -1.67
CA MET A 269 -14.18 54.22 -0.99
C MET A 269 -14.48 52.78 -1.44
N ALA A 270 -15.76 52.47 -1.71
CA ALA A 270 -16.17 51.16 -2.21
C ALA A 270 -15.80 50.97 -3.69
N GLU A 271 -15.82 52.02 -4.50
CA GLU A 271 -15.33 52.01 -5.88
C GLU A 271 -13.82 51.68 -5.92
N LEU A 272 -13.02 52.32 -5.06
CA LEU A 272 -11.59 52.02 -4.91
C LEU A 272 -11.34 50.58 -4.42
N ASP A 273 -12.11 50.09 -3.44
CA ASP A 273 -11.99 48.70 -2.99
C ASP A 273 -12.45 47.68 -4.04
N ALA A 274 -13.40 48.03 -4.93
CA ALA A 274 -13.81 47.19 -6.05
C ALA A 274 -12.67 47.07 -7.09
N LEU A 275 -12.11 48.20 -7.54
CA LEU A 275 -10.93 48.23 -8.43
C LEU A 275 -9.74 47.48 -7.80
N ARG A 276 -9.53 47.63 -6.49
CA ARG A 276 -8.45 46.94 -5.75
C ARG A 276 -8.67 45.42 -5.74
N THR A 277 -9.91 44.99 -5.59
CA THR A 277 -10.30 43.57 -5.64
C THR A 277 -10.11 42.98 -7.04
N GLU A 278 -10.41 43.73 -8.10
CA GLU A 278 -10.14 43.31 -9.48
C GLU A 278 -8.64 43.11 -9.75
N VAL A 279 -7.80 44.10 -9.41
CA VAL A 279 -6.34 44.03 -9.61
C VAL A 279 -5.72 42.88 -8.80
N LEU A 280 -6.20 42.64 -7.57
CA LEU A 280 -5.82 41.47 -6.77
C LEU A 280 -6.28 40.16 -7.42
N GLY A 281 -7.50 40.08 -7.94
CA GLY A 281 -8.03 38.90 -8.63
C GLY A 281 -7.24 38.55 -9.90
N LEU A 282 -6.90 39.54 -10.73
CA LEU A 282 -6.05 39.36 -11.91
C LEU A 282 -4.63 38.91 -11.54
N SER A 283 -4.09 39.42 -10.44
CA SER A 283 -2.77 39.03 -9.92
C SER A 283 -2.77 37.60 -9.36
N ALA A 284 -3.80 37.24 -8.59
CA ALA A 284 -4.02 35.88 -8.10
C ALA A 284 -4.18 34.89 -9.27
N LYS A 285 -4.95 35.24 -10.30
CA LYS A 285 -5.12 34.43 -11.53
C LYS A 285 -3.77 34.13 -12.20
N LYS A 286 -2.89 35.13 -12.36
CA LYS A 286 -1.54 34.93 -12.92
C LYS A 286 -0.70 33.94 -12.09
N ILE A 287 -0.69 34.11 -10.75
CA ILE A 287 0.05 33.23 -9.83
C ILE A 287 -0.51 31.80 -9.88
N GLN A 288 -1.83 31.65 -9.73
CA GLN A 288 -2.53 30.36 -9.78
C GLN A 288 -2.29 29.63 -11.11
N THR A 289 -2.34 30.32 -12.25
CA THR A 289 -2.02 29.73 -13.55
C THR A 289 -0.59 29.18 -13.58
N LYS A 290 0.41 29.97 -13.16
CA LYS A 290 1.81 29.52 -13.16
C LYS A 290 2.04 28.34 -12.22
N VAL A 291 1.43 28.34 -11.03
CA VAL A 291 1.51 27.25 -10.05
C VAL A 291 0.83 25.98 -10.57
N ARG A 292 -0.38 26.09 -11.15
CA ARG A 292 -1.08 24.94 -11.77
C ARG A 292 -0.25 24.34 -12.89
N SER A 293 0.26 25.15 -13.82
CA SER A 293 1.14 24.67 -14.90
C SER A 293 2.42 24.02 -14.39
N PHE A 294 3.02 24.53 -13.30
CA PHE A 294 4.19 23.91 -12.66
C PHE A 294 3.86 22.54 -12.08
N LEU A 295 2.78 22.42 -11.30
CA LEU A 295 2.34 21.17 -10.69
C LEU A 295 1.96 20.11 -11.74
N CYS A 296 1.23 20.49 -12.78
CA CYS A 296 0.90 19.61 -13.90
C CYS A 296 2.17 19.16 -14.66
N ARG A 297 3.11 20.08 -14.93
CA ARG A 297 4.39 19.72 -15.58
C ARG A 297 5.22 18.77 -14.72
N LYS A 298 5.26 18.96 -13.39
CA LYS A 298 5.93 18.05 -12.47
C LYS A 298 5.34 16.64 -12.56
N LYS A 299 4.02 16.50 -12.34
CA LYS A 299 3.33 15.20 -12.41
C LYS A 299 3.49 14.51 -13.77
N TYR A 300 3.49 15.27 -14.87
CA TYR A 300 3.74 14.73 -16.21
C TYR A 300 5.18 14.20 -16.39
N VAL A 301 6.20 14.91 -15.90
CA VAL A 301 7.60 14.46 -15.97
C VAL A 301 7.83 13.21 -15.11
N GLU A 302 7.22 13.15 -13.93
CA GLU A 302 7.24 11.97 -13.05
C GLU A 302 6.60 10.77 -13.76
N LEU A 303 5.37 10.91 -14.26
CA LEU A 303 4.64 9.85 -14.99
C LEU A 303 5.40 9.37 -16.23
N ARG A 304 5.95 10.28 -17.05
CA ARG A 304 6.76 9.94 -18.23
C ARG A 304 8.01 9.14 -17.84
N THR A 305 8.64 9.47 -16.71
CA THR A 305 9.84 8.76 -16.23
C THR A 305 9.48 7.33 -15.82
N CYS A 306 8.41 7.14 -15.05
CA CYS A 306 7.91 5.83 -14.67
C CYS A 306 7.49 4.98 -15.89
N ALA A 307 6.80 5.58 -16.86
CA ALA A 307 6.42 4.89 -18.10
C ALA A 307 7.65 4.43 -18.90
N THR A 308 8.67 5.29 -19.04
CA THR A 308 9.92 4.97 -19.74
C THR A 308 10.68 3.81 -19.05
N GLN A 309 10.70 3.80 -17.72
CA GLN A 309 11.29 2.72 -16.91
C GLN A 309 10.52 1.40 -17.09
N LEU A 310 9.19 1.43 -17.04
CA LEU A 310 8.33 0.26 -17.24
C LEU A 310 8.51 -0.31 -18.66
N GLU A 311 8.51 0.52 -19.69
CA GLU A 311 8.80 0.11 -21.07
C GLU A 311 10.17 -0.58 -21.19
N ALA A 312 11.21 -0.05 -20.55
CA ALA A 312 12.54 -0.64 -20.56
C ALA A 312 12.56 -2.03 -19.89
N VAL A 313 11.87 -2.19 -18.76
CA VAL A 313 11.70 -3.49 -18.09
C VAL A 313 10.93 -4.47 -18.97
N CYS A 314 9.82 -4.05 -19.59
CA CYS A 314 9.02 -4.89 -20.49
C CYS A 314 9.78 -5.32 -21.75
N ARG A 315 10.52 -4.41 -22.40
CA ARG A 315 11.42 -4.75 -23.53
C ARG A 315 12.51 -5.73 -23.07
N GLY A 316 13.08 -5.51 -21.89
CA GLY A 316 14.10 -6.39 -21.29
C GLY A 316 13.60 -7.76 -20.82
N THR A 317 12.34 -7.92 -20.42
CA THR A 317 11.76 -9.25 -20.10
C THR A 317 11.39 -10.01 -21.37
N LEU A 318 10.83 -9.34 -22.38
CA LEU A 318 10.55 -9.94 -23.69
C LEU A 318 11.83 -10.48 -24.35
N ALA A 319 12.90 -9.68 -24.40
CA ALA A 319 14.18 -10.10 -24.96
C ALA A 319 14.78 -11.32 -24.22
N ARG A 320 14.73 -11.33 -22.88
CA ARG A 320 15.19 -12.48 -22.08
C ARG A 320 14.35 -13.75 -22.33
N ARG A 321 13.03 -13.63 -22.42
CA ARG A 321 12.12 -14.77 -22.70
C ARG A 321 12.34 -15.36 -24.09
N LEU A 322 12.58 -14.52 -25.10
CA LEU A 322 12.95 -14.95 -26.45
C LEU A 322 14.31 -15.68 -26.46
N TYR A 323 15.33 -15.11 -25.81
CA TYR A 323 16.64 -15.74 -25.70
C TYR A 323 16.58 -17.08 -24.95
N GLU A 324 15.79 -17.17 -23.88
CA GLU A 324 15.63 -18.43 -23.14
C GLU A 324 14.94 -19.50 -23.99
N ASN A 325 13.91 -19.14 -24.76
CA ASN A 325 13.27 -20.07 -25.70
C ASN A 325 14.26 -20.58 -26.76
N LEU A 326 15.08 -19.71 -27.35
CA LEU A 326 16.14 -20.09 -28.29
C LEU A 326 17.19 -21.01 -27.62
N ARG A 327 17.59 -20.71 -26.38
CA ARG A 327 18.52 -21.55 -25.60
C ARG A 327 17.93 -22.93 -25.28
N ARG A 328 16.64 -23.01 -24.94
CA ARG A 328 15.90 -24.27 -24.72
C ARG A 328 15.81 -25.08 -26.02
N GLN A 329 15.47 -24.46 -27.15
CA GLN A 329 15.45 -25.10 -28.47
C GLN A 329 16.83 -25.63 -28.89
N ALA A 330 17.88 -24.83 -28.76
CA ALA A 330 19.26 -25.26 -29.05
C ALA A 330 19.73 -26.40 -28.12
N GLY A 331 19.31 -26.39 -26.85
CA GLY A 331 19.51 -27.49 -25.91
C GLY A 331 18.84 -28.78 -26.37
N ALA A 332 17.55 -28.71 -26.70
CA ALA A 332 16.78 -29.86 -27.21
C ALA A 332 17.39 -30.43 -28.50
N LEU A 333 17.75 -29.59 -29.46
CA LEU A 333 18.42 -30.01 -30.71
C LEU A 333 19.77 -30.69 -30.45
N ARG A 334 20.58 -30.19 -29.50
CA ARG A 334 21.84 -30.82 -29.09
C ARG A 334 21.61 -32.21 -28.48
N ILE A 335 20.59 -32.35 -27.62
CA ILE A 335 20.23 -33.64 -27.01
C ILE A 335 19.75 -34.63 -28.08
N GLN A 336 18.79 -34.22 -28.93
CA GLN A 336 18.28 -35.06 -30.02
C GLN A 336 19.38 -35.50 -30.99
N THR A 337 20.29 -34.59 -31.36
CA THR A 337 21.42 -34.90 -32.26
C THR A 337 22.39 -35.89 -31.62
N ARG A 338 22.75 -35.70 -30.34
CA ARG A 338 23.61 -36.65 -29.60
C ARG A 338 22.95 -38.00 -29.42
N TYR A 339 21.63 -38.04 -29.17
CA TYR A 339 20.86 -39.29 -29.05
C TYR A 339 20.82 -40.06 -30.37
N ARG A 340 20.41 -39.42 -31.47
CA ARG A 340 20.35 -40.04 -32.81
C ARG A 340 21.72 -40.56 -33.24
N MET A 341 22.79 -39.78 -33.04
CA MET A 341 24.16 -40.22 -33.31
C MET A 341 24.57 -41.44 -32.46
N ARG A 342 24.24 -41.46 -31.16
CA ARG A 342 24.52 -42.61 -30.29
C ARG A 342 23.75 -43.87 -30.72
N GLN A 343 22.51 -43.71 -31.16
CA GLN A 343 21.65 -44.81 -31.63
C GLN A 343 22.24 -45.48 -32.89
N GLU A 344 22.58 -44.70 -33.91
CA GLU A 344 23.18 -45.26 -35.14
C GLU A 344 24.60 -45.78 -34.90
N ARG A 345 25.40 -45.11 -34.05
CA ARG A 345 26.75 -45.60 -33.68
C ARG A 345 26.70 -46.94 -32.93
N ASN A 346 25.70 -47.16 -32.07
CA ASN A 346 25.48 -48.47 -31.43
C ASN A 346 25.13 -49.51 -32.49
N LYS A 347 24.06 -49.32 -33.28
CA LYS A 347 23.65 -50.23 -34.37
C LYS A 347 24.83 -50.64 -35.26
N PHE A 348 25.64 -49.67 -35.70
CA PHE A 348 26.83 -49.93 -36.53
C PHE A 348 27.90 -50.74 -35.79
N ARG A 349 28.20 -50.42 -34.53
CA ARG A 349 29.18 -51.15 -33.72
C ARG A 349 28.73 -52.59 -33.45
N ASP A 350 27.44 -52.80 -33.24
CA ASP A 350 26.88 -54.11 -32.91
C ASP A 350 26.80 -54.99 -34.18
N LEU A 351 26.52 -54.40 -35.35
CA LEU A 351 26.71 -55.04 -36.67
C LEU A 351 28.20 -55.38 -36.93
N TRP A 352 29.11 -54.46 -36.60
CA TRP A 352 30.55 -54.63 -36.79
C TRP A 352 31.11 -55.73 -35.88
N SER A 353 30.72 -55.79 -34.61
CA SER A 353 31.17 -56.85 -33.69
C SER A 353 30.65 -58.23 -34.11
N ALA A 354 29.39 -58.32 -34.58
CA ALA A 354 28.84 -59.54 -35.18
C ALA A 354 29.64 -59.97 -36.42
N SER A 355 29.88 -59.04 -37.37
CA SER A 355 30.69 -59.30 -38.57
C SER A 355 32.12 -59.75 -38.25
N THR A 356 32.79 -59.07 -37.31
CA THR A 356 34.14 -59.44 -36.85
C THR A 356 34.15 -60.82 -36.17
N THR A 357 33.12 -61.15 -35.38
CA THR A 357 32.96 -62.47 -34.74
C THR A 357 32.78 -63.58 -35.78
N ILE A 358 31.90 -63.36 -36.77
CA ILE A 358 31.69 -64.28 -37.89
C ILE A 358 32.98 -64.45 -38.71
N GLN A 359 33.68 -63.37 -39.06
CA GLN A 359 34.96 -63.43 -39.76
C GLN A 359 36.04 -64.18 -38.96
N CYS A 360 36.12 -63.98 -37.65
CA CYS A 360 37.01 -64.72 -36.77
C CYS A 360 36.69 -66.22 -36.78
N GLY A 361 35.41 -66.57 -36.64
CA GLY A 361 34.90 -67.94 -36.74
C GLY A 361 35.25 -68.61 -38.07
N LEU A 362 35.00 -67.93 -39.20
CA LEU A 362 35.30 -68.41 -40.55
C LEU A 362 36.81 -68.56 -40.80
N ARG A 363 37.64 -67.60 -40.40
CA ARG A 363 39.11 -67.70 -40.48
C ARG A 363 39.62 -68.88 -39.64
N GLY A 364 39.08 -69.07 -38.44
CA GLY A 364 39.35 -70.22 -37.58
C GLY A 364 38.92 -71.55 -38.21
N MET A 365 37.76 -71.62 -38.86
CA MET A 365 37.29 -72.80 -39.60
C MET A 365 38.18 -73.11 -40.80
N ALA A 366 38.59 -72.11 -41.57
CA ALA A 366 39.51 -72.27 -42.70
C ALA A 366 40.87 -72.80 -42.25
N ALA A 367 41.44 -72.23 -41.17
CA ALA A 367 42.67 -72.72 -40.56
C ALA A 367 42.53 -74.17 -40.06
N ARG A 368 41.43 -74.52 -39.38
CA ARG A 368 41.13 -75.89 -38.94
C ARG A 368 40.88 -76.86 -40.11
N LYS A 369 40.35 -76.40 -41.25
CA LYS A 369 40.21 -77.21 -42.49
C LYS A 369 41.59 -77.48 -43.11
N LYS A 370 42.44 -76.45 -43.25
CA LYS A 370 43.82 -76.59 -43.73
C LYS A 370 44.65 -77.51 -42.83
N LEU A 371 44.56 -77.36 -41.51
CA LEU A 371 45.24 -78.24 -40.55
C LEU A 371 44.77 -79.70 -40.64
N ARG A 372 43.45 -79.95 -40.80
CA ARG A 372 42.93 -81.31 -41.01
C ARG A 372 43.45 -81.93 -42.30
N PHE A 373 43.47 -81.19 -43.41
CA PHE A 373 44.08 -81.65 -44.66
C PHE A 373 45.58 -81.97 -44.48
N CYS A 374 46.35 -81.09 -43.84
CA CYS A 374 47.76 -81.34 -43.54
C CYS A 374 48.01 -82.54 -42.59
N ARG A 375 47.08 -82.84 -41.68
CA ARG A 375 47.13 -84.06 -40.86
C ARG A 375 46.81 -85.31 -41.69
N GLN A 376 45.81 -85.25 -42.57
CA GLN A 376 45.45 -86.33 -43.49
C GLN A 376 46.57 -86.65 -44.49
N THR A 377 47.20 -85.63 -45.09
CA THR A 377 48.34 -85.85 -46.01
C THR A 377 49.57 -86.35 -45.27
N LYS A 378 49.89 -85.87 -44.07
CA LYS A 378 50.94 -86.47 -43.23
C LYS A 378 50.66 -87.94 -42.90
N ALA A 379 49.43 -88.29 -42.52
CA ALA A 379 49.04 -89.68 -42.28
C ALA A 379 49.18 -90.56 -43.54
N ALA A 380 48.71 -90.07 -44.69
CA ALA A 380 48.86 -90.76 -45.98
C ALA A 380 50.33 -90.96 -46.35
N VAL A 381 51.19 -89.96 -46.16
CA VAL A 381 52.65 -90.06 -46.38
C VAL A 381 53.29 -91.09 -45.44
N ILE A 382 52.89 -91.14 -44.17
CA ILE A 382 53.39 -92.16 -43.22
C ILE A 382 52.99 -93.57 -43.68
N ILE A 383 51.73 -93.77 -44.09
CA ILE A 383 51.23 -95.06 -44.60
C ILE A 383 51.96 -95.45 -45.89
N GLN A 384 52.08 -94.54 -46.87
CA GLN A 384 52.81 -94.78 -48.12
C GLN A 384 54.29 -95.10 -47.87
N THR A 385 54.94 -94.42 -46.92
CA THR A 385 56.35 -94.65 -46.58
C THR A 385 56.55 -96.00 -45.89
N ARG A 386 55.66 -96.38 -44.96
CA ARG A 386 55.65 -97.72 -44.35
C ARG A 386 55.39 -98.81 -45.40
N CYS A 387 54.48 -98.59 -46.34
CA CYS A 387 54.20 -99.51 -47.44
C CYS A 387 55.39 -99.68 -48.39
N ARG A 388 56.01 -98.58 -48.85
CA ARG A 388 57.25 -98.59 -49.67
C ARG A 388 58.38 -99.31 -48.95
N CYS A 389 58.57 -99.05 -47.66
CA CYS A 389 59.54 -99.75 -46.81
C CYS A 389 59.25 -101.26 -46.71
N HIS A 390 57.98 -101.65 -46.52
CA HIS A 390 57.58 -103.06 -46.51
C HIS A 390 57.84 -103.74 -47.85
N LEU A 391 57.50 -103.11 -48.98
CA LEU A 391 57.76 -103.64 -50.32
C LEU A 391 59.26 -103.82 -50.60
N ALA A 392 60.09 -102.84 -50.23
CA ALA A 392 61.55 -102.92 -50.35
C ALA A 392 62.12 -104.04 -49.46
N ARG A 393 61.71 -104.12 -48.20
CA ARG A 393 62.11 -105.19 -47.27
C ARG A 393 61.64 -106.56 -47.74
N SER A 394 60.45 -106.68 -48.30
CA SER A 394 59.91 -107.91 -48.87
C SER A 394 60.72 -108.38 -50.09
N ARG A 395 61.07 -107.47 -51.00
CA ARG A 395 62.00 -107.75 -52.12
C ARG A 395 63.37 -108.19 -51.61
N TYR A 396 63.97 -107.47 -50.66
CA TYR A 396 65.27 -107.82 -50.07
C TYR A 396 65.24 -109.19 -49.38
N VAL A 397 64.23 -109.49 -48.57
CA VAL A 397 64.11 -110.80 -47.88
C VAL A 397 63.87 -111.95 -48.87
N LYS A 398 63.08 -111.74 -49.93
CA LYS A 398 62.93 -112.73 -51.02
C LYS A 398 64.25 -112.96 -51.75
N MET A 399 64.98 -111.90 -52.09
CA MET A 399 66.29 -111.96 -52.73
C MET A 399 67.30 -112.69 -51.84
N LEU A 400 67.41 -112.32 -50.56
CA LEU A 400 68.30 -112.95 -49.59
C LEU A 400 68.01 -114.45 -49.44
N LYS A 401 66.73 -114.85 -49.36
CA LYS A 401 66.34 -116.27 -49.35
C LYS A 401 66.75 -117.00 -50.63
N ALA A 402 66.58 -116.39 -51.81
CA ALA A 402 66.98 -116.96 -53.09
C ALA A 402 68.52 -117.07 -53.22
N THR A 403 69.26 -116.04 -52.79
CA THR A 403 70.73 -116.04 -52.73
C THR A 403 71.26 -117.11 -51.79
N LEU A 404 70.72 -117.22 -50.57
CA LEU A 404 71.09 -118.26 -49.61
C LEU A 404 70.80 -119.67 -50.15
N ALA A 405 69.61 -119.89 -50.73
CA ALA A 405 69.28 -121.17 -51.36
C ALA A 405 70.24 -121.51 -52.50
N THR A 406 70.61 -120.53 -53.33
CA THR A 406 71.57 -120.69 -54.43
C THR A 406 72.99 -120.96 -53.91
N GLN A 407 73.43 -120.25 -52.86
CA GLN A 407 74.73 -120.48 -52.19
C GLN A 407 74.80 -121.88 -51.56
N CYS A 408 73.74 -122.34 -50.91
CA CYS A 408 73.66 -123.71 -50.38
C CYS A 408 73.65 -124.76 -51.50
N ARG A 409 72.92 -124.51 -52.61
CA ARG A 409 72.92 -125.37 -53.81
C ARG A 409 74.31 -125.44 -54.46
N TRP A 410 75.06 -124.33 -54.46
CA TRP A 410 76.42 -124.20 -54.98
C TRP A 410 77.46 -124.87 -54.09
N ARG A 411 77.44 -124.62 -52.77
CA ARG A 411 78.29 -125.34 -51.78
C ARG A 411 78.08 -126.85 -51.88
N GLY A 412 76.83 -127.31 -51.97
CA GLY A 412 76.51 -128.71 -52.22
C GLY A 412 76.90 -129.22 -53.62
N ARG A 413 77.09 -128.35 -54.63
CA ARG A 413 77.65 -128.71 -55.94
C ARG A 413 79.16 -128.89 -55.89
N ILE A 414 79.87 -128.07 -55.10
CA ILE A 414 81.32 -128.20 -54.85
C ILE A 414 81.61 -129.52 -54.13
N ALA A 415 80.96 -129.79 -52.99
CA ALA A 415 81.11 -131.05 -52.25
C ALA A 415 80.84 -132.31 -53.12
N ARG A 416 79.85 -132.24 -54.03
CA ARG A 416 79.58 -133.31 -55.00
C ARG A 416 80.59 -133.39 -56.16
N LYS A 417 81.37 -132.35 -56.43
CA LYS A 417 82.51 -132.38 -57.37
C LYS A 417 83.72 -133.03 -56.72
N GLU A 418 84.04 -132.63 -55.49
CA GLU A 418 85.13 -133.20 -54.67
C GLU A 418 84.92 -134.70 -54.46
N LEU A 419 83.72 -135.12 -54.07
CA LEU A 419 83.34 -136.54 -53.95
C LEU A 419 83.48 -137.33 -55.28
N ARG A 420 83.32 -136.69 -56.44
CA ARG A 420 83.56 -137.31 -57.75
C ARG A 420 85.06 -137.43 -58.04
N GLN A 421 85.88 -136.44 -57.69
CA GLN A 421 87.33 -136.50 -57.87
C GLN A 421 87.94 -137.62 -57.00
N LEU A 422 87.53 -137.73 -55.74
CA LEU A 422 87.94 -138.84 -54.86
C LEU A 422 87.52 -140.22 -55.41
N LYS A 423 86.34 -140.33 -56.04
CA LYS A 423 85.89 -141.57 -56.70
C LYS A 423 86.58 -141.88 -58.04
N MET A 424 87.22 -140.90 -58.69
CA MET A 424 88.02 -141.14 -59.90
C MET A 424 89.42 -141.65 -59.54
N ALA A 425 90.08 -141.03 -58.54
CA ALA A 425 91.38 -141.50 -58.04
C ALA A 425 91.32 -142.95 -57.53
N ALA A 426 90.21 -143.35 -56.88
CA ALA A 426 89.95 -144.72 -56.45
C ALA A 426 89.64 -145.71 -57.61
N LYS A 427 89.60 -145.26 -58.86
CA LYS A 427 89.39 -146.08 -60.06
C LYS A 427 90.67 -146.33 -60.86
N GLU A 428 91.60 -145.37 -60.85
CA GLU A 428 92.86 -145.45 -61.58
C GLU A 428 93.81 -146.48 -60.97
N THR A 429 93.77 -146.69 -59.65
CA THR A 429 94.51 -147.75 -58.95
C THR A 429 94.14 -149.16 -59.43
N GLY A 430 92.87 -149.39 -59.81
CA GLY A 430 92.42 -150.70 -60.33
C GLY A 430 92.93 -151.02 -61.74
N ALA A 431 93.23 -150.00 -62.56
CA ALA A 431 93.71 -150.20 -63.93
C ALA A 431 95.15 -150.75 -63.96
N LEU A 432 96.01 -150.28 -63.05
CA LEU A 432 97.39 -150.75 -62.91
C LEU A 432 97.47 -152.24 -62.53
N GLN A 433 96.53 -152.72 -61.72
CA GLN A 433 96.51 -154.12 -61.28
C GLN A 433 96.08 -155.08 -62.40
N ALA A 434 95.19 -154.65 -63.29
CA ALA A 434 94.81 -155.42 -64.48
C ALA A 434 95.96 -155.58 -65.48
N ALA A 435 96.77 -154.53 -65.68
CA ALA A 435 97.88 -154.54 -66.64
C ALA A 435 98.93 -155.63 -66.34
N LYS A 436 99.26 -155.85 -65.06
CA LYS A 436 100.23 -156.89 -64.64
C LYS A 436 99.78 -158.29 -65.07
N SER A 437 98.51 -158.62 -64.85
CA SER A 437 97.93 -159.96 -65.11
C SER A 437 97.89 -160.38 -66.58
N LYS A 438 98.16 -159.45 -67.52
CA LYS A 438 98.15 -159.73 -68.95
C LYS A 438 99.52 -160.22 -69.44
N LEU A 439 100.61 -159.63 -68.96
CA LEU A 439 101.99 -160.02 -69.29
C LEU A 439 102.34 -161.43 -68.80
N GLU A 440 101.77 -161.85 -67.66
CA GLU A 440 102.02 -163.16 -67.07
C GLU A 440 101.50 -164.32 -67.96
N LYS A 441 100.46 -164.09 -68.77
CA LYS A 441 99.86 -165.12 -69.64
C LYS A 441 100.55 -165.32 -70.99
N GLU A 442 101.23 -164.29 -71.50
CA GLU A 442 101.92 -164.35 -72.80
C GLU A 442 103.19 -165.23 -72.75
N VAL A 443 103.67 -165.60 -71.55
CA VAL A 443 104.82 -166.48 -71.31
C VAL A 443 104.42 -167.97 -71.30
N GLU A 444 103.21 -168.31 -70.84
CA GLU A 444 102.75 -169.70 -70.72
C GLU A 444 102.40 -170.32 -72.08
N GLU A 445 101.83 -169.57 -73.02
CA GLU A 445 101.42 -170.13 -74.32
C GLU A 445 102.62 -170.56 -75.18
N LEU A 446 103.75 -169.84 -75.11
CA LEU A 446 104.95 -170.11 -75.88
C LEU A 446 105.71 -171.37 -75.43
N THR A 447 105.52 -171.83 -74.18
CA THR A 447 106.17 -173.04 -73.67
C THR A 447 105.39 -174.33 -73.96
N TRP A 448 104.07 -174.26 -74.14
CA TRP A 448 103.22 -175.43 -74.39
C TRP A 448 103.43 -176.07 -75.78
N ARG A 449 103.61 -175.26 -76.83
CA ARG A 449 103.63 -175.74 -78.23
C ARG A 449 104.82 -176.69 -78.55
N LEU A 450 105.87 -176.70 -77.72
CA LEU A 450 107.07 -177.53 -77.92
C LEU A 450 106.89 -179.01 -77.51
N GLN A 451 105.83 -179.35 -76.77
CA GLN A 451 105.69 -180.69 -76.15
C GLN A 451 104.69 -181.63 -76.86
N VAL A 452 103.75 -181.11 -77.64
CA VAL A 452 102.65 -181.90 -78.23
C VAL A 452 103.14 -182.83 -79.35
N GLU A 453 104.08 -182.36 -80.18
CA GLU A 453 104.54 -183.05 -81.40
C GLU A 453 105.24 -184.41 -81.14
N LYS A 454 105.64 -184.69 -79.88
CA LYS A 454 106.36 -185.92 -79.52
C LYS A 454 105.48 -187.15 -79.23
N ARG A 455 104.16 -187.01 -79.03
CA ARG A 455 103.33 -188.14 -78.52
C ARG A 455 102.65 -189.01 -79.59
N ILE A 456 102.38 -188.50 -80.78
CA ILE A 456 101.53 -189.18 -81.79
C ILE A 456 102.19 -190.44 -82.41
N ARG A 457 103.45 -190.76 -82.06
CA ARG A 457 104.15 -192.00 -82.45
C ARG A 457 103.76 -193.25 -81.64
N SER A 458 102.85 -193.15 -80.67
CA SER A 458 102.59 -194.20 -79.67
C SER A 458 101.29 -195.00 -79.90
N ASP A 459 100.16 -194.31 -80.08
CA ASP A 459 98.88 -194.87 -79.60
C ASP A 459 98.02 -195.57 -80.68
N LEU A 460 98.63 -196.43 -81.52
CA LEU A 460 97.91 -197.22 -82.55
C LEU A 460 98.06 -198.75 -82.45
N GLU A 461 98.84 -199.29 -81.50
CA GLU A 461 99.05 -200.74 -81.35
C GLU A 461 97.99 -201.43 -80.46
N GLU A 462 97.57 -200.81 -79.34
CA GLU A 462 96.96 -201.54 -78.20
C GLU A 462 95.45 -201.31 -78.00
N ALA A 463 94.64 -201.49 -79.06
CA ALA A 463 93.17 -201.46 -78.98
C ALA A 463 92.52 -202.87 -79.07
N LYS A 464 93.21 -203.89 -78.52
CA LYS A 464 93.01 -205.30 -78.90
C LYS A 464 92.33 -206.17 -77.83
N GLU A 465 92.55 -205.87 -76.56
CA GLU A 465 91.95 -206.52 -75.39
C GLU A 465 91.42 -205.46 -74.40
N ALA A 466 90.34 -205.66 -73.62
CA ALA A 466 89.48 -206.83 -73.46
C ALA A 466 87.99 -206.46 -73.26
N LYS A 467 87.09 -207.28 -73.83
CA LYS A 467 85.63 -207.23 -73.64
C LYS A 467 85.08 -208.46 -72.87
N ILE A 468 85.96 -209.19 -72.16
CA ILE A 468 85.77 -210.62 -71.83
C ILE A 468 85.48 -210.93 -70.34
N GLN A 469 85.77 -210.03 -69.39
CA GLN A 469 85.67 -210.36 -67.94
C GLN A 469 84.66 -209.51 -67.15
N GLU A 470 83.37 -209.60 -67.49
CA GLU A 470 82.27 -209.18 -66.59
C GLU A 470 81.24 -210.31 -66.35
N ASN A 471 81.68 -211.57 -66.37
CA ASN A 471 80.84 -212.69 -65.90
C ASN A 471 81.55 -213.49 -64.78
N LYS A 472 81.77 -212.78 -63.68
CA LYS A 472 82.18 -213.23 -62.34
C LYS A 472 82.16 -211.98 -61.43
N LYS A 473 81.32 -211.85 -60.41
CA LYS A 473 80.28 -212.71 -59.78
C LYS A 473 79.26 -211.75 -59.12
N LEU A 474 77.94 -211.98 -59.01
CA LEU A 474 77.09 -213.16 -59.18
C LEU A 474 77.49 -214.41 -58.40
N GLN A 475 77.93 -214.21 -57.14
CA GLN A 475 77.99 -215.29 -56.14
C GLN A 475 78.12 -214.84 -54.66
N SER A 476 78.12 -213.54 -54.36
CA SER A 476 78.03 -213.01 -52.97
C SER A 476 77.70 -211.51 -52.97
N GLN A 477 76.50 -210.98 -52.70
CA GLN A 477 75.19 -211.52 -52.27
C GLN A 477 75.12 -212.19 -50.86
N LEU A 478 74.06 -211.78 -50.12
CA LEU A 478 73.66 -212.15 -48.73
C LEU A 478 74.43 -211.43 -47.51
N GLN A 479 74.12 -210.11 -47.15
CA GLN A 479 74.30 -209.16 -45.88
C GLN A 479 75.42 -208.01 -45.70
N GLU A 480 75.51 -206.94 -44.79
CA GLU A 480 74.64 -205.88 -44.05
C GLU A 480 75.33 -204.76 -43.04
N LEU A 481 74.70 -203.58 -42.59
CA LEU A 481 74.88 -202.63 -41.33
C LEU A 481 75.60 -201.16 -41.19
N GLN A 482 75.18 -200.24 -40.20
CA GLN A 482 75.85 -199.09 -39.34
C GLN A 482 75.59 -197.47 -39.40
N GLN A 483 75.88 -196.59 -38.34
CA GLN A 483 75.54 -195.05 -38.14
C GLN A 483 76.12 -194.18 -36.87
N GLN A 484 76.27 -192.77 -36.84
CA GLN A 484 76.51 -191.72 -35.67
C GLN A 484 76.72 -190.14 -36.07
N PHE A 485 76.88 -188.91 -35.38
CA PHE A 485 76.92 -188.18 -33.99
C PHE A 485 76.66 -186.55 -33.88
N LYS A 486 77.30 -185.63 -33.01
CA LYS A 486 76.95 -184.14 -32.59
C LYS A 486 78.08 -182.96 -32.49
N GLU A 487 78.15 -181.68 -31.87
CA GLU A 487 77.45 -180.51 -31.07
C GLU A 487 78.35 -179.10 -31.06
N THR A 488 78.33 -177.79 -30.50
CA THR A 488 77.82 -176.72 -29.46
C THR A 488 78.00 -175.14 -29.90
N LYS A 489 78.15 -173.85 -29.32
CA LYS A 489 78.33 -172.86 -28.09
C LYS A 489 78.26 -171.25 -28.52
N GLU A 490 78.46 -169.97 -27.95
CA GLU A 490 78.57 -168.98 -26.72
C GLU A 490 78.85 -167.39 -27.14
N LEU A 491 78.96 -166.10 -26.54
CA LEU A 491 78.89 -165.08 -25.33
C LEU A 491 78.96 -163.47 -25.79
N LEU A 492 79.06 -162.17 -25.22
CA LEU A 492 79.20 -161.18 -23.99
C LEU A 492 78.89 -159.57 -24.32
N LYS A 493 79.04 -158.27 -23.73
CA LYS A 493 79.58 -157.33 -22.57
C LYS A 493 79.00 -155.76 -22.36
N LYS A 494 79.68 -154.62 -21.85
CA LYS A 494 79.19 -153.17 -21.34
C LYS A 494 80.19 -151.85 -21.36
N GLU A 495 80.17 -150.49 -20.95
CA GLU A 495 79.48 -149.28 -20.16
C GLU A 495 80.00 -147.74 -20.55
N GLN A 496 79.98 -146.39 -20.06
CA GLN A 496 79.60 -145.29 -18.98
C GLN A 496 79.84 -143.69 -19.43
N GLU A 497 79.83 -142.36 -18.88
CA GLU A 497 79.61 -141.32 -17.67
C GLU A 497 79.53 -139.65 -17.95
N THR A 498 79.73 -138.56 -17.04
CA THR A 498 79.23 -137.03 -17.06
C THR A 498 80.02 -135.64 -16.54
N SER A 499 79.45 -134.40 -16.10
CA SER A 499 80.09 -132.92 -15.93
C SER A 499 79.53 -131.63 -15.01
N LYS A 500 79.97 -130.27 -15.04
CA LYS A 500 79.77 -129.02 -14.02
C LYS A 500 79.79 -127.37 -14.37
N ALA A 501 79.84 -126.28 -13.43
CA ALA A 501 79.52 -124.73 -13.56
C ALA A 501 80.18 -123.46 -12.68
N ALA A 502 79.82 -122.11 -12.81
CA ALA A 502 80.32 -120.82 -12.06
C ALA A 502 79.48 -119.42 -12.04
N SER A 503 80.00 -118.23 -11.53
CA SER A 503 79.30 -116.89 -11.13
C SER A 503 79.92 -115.52 -11.69
N GLU A 504 79.76 -114.18 -11.35
CA GLU A 504 79.25 -113.26 -10.22
C GLU A 504 79.15 -111.66 -10.54
N LYS A 505 78.66 -110.75 -9.61
CA LYS A 505 78.78 -109.22 -9.38
C LYS A 505 77.83 -108.08 -9.96
N ALA A 506 77.82 -106.86 -9.31
CA ALA A 506 76.85 -105.71 -9.45
C ALA A 506 77.51 -104.30 -9.77
N GLU A 507 77.01 -103.03 -9.58
CA GLU A 507 76.00 -102.32 -8.72
C GLU A 507 75.72 -100.80 -9.16
N LYS A 508 74.78 -100.04 -8.50
CA LYS A 508 74.43 -98.56 -8.55
C LYS A 508 73.85 -97.91 -9.84
N VAL A 509 72.96 -96.87 -9.86
CA VAL A 509 72.08 -96.13 -8.89
C VAL A 509 70.88 -95.49 -9.66
N THR A 510 69.75 -95.16 -9.01
CA THR A 510 68.47 -94.70 -9.66
C THR A 510 67.81 -93.46 -8.99
N LEU A 511 66.74 -92.95 -9.60
CA LEU A 511 66.01 -91.67 -9.45
C LEU A 511 65.23 -91.41 -8.14
N VAL A 512 65.01 -90.11 -7.91
CA VAL A 512 63.81 -89.39 -7.39
C VAL A 512 62.58 -90.22 -6.95
N PRO A 513 62.17 -90.04 -5.68
CA PRO A 513 60.77 -89.80 -5.26
C PRO A 513 60.70 -88.56 -4.28
N GLU A 514 59.59 -88.02 -3.76
CA GLU A 514 58.15 -88.34 -3.88
C GLU A 514 57.24 -87.08 -3.75
N ILE A 515 55.95 -87.25 -4.08
CA ILE A 515 54.76 -86.36 -4.01
C ILE A 515 54.01 -86.51 -2.66
N ARG A 516 53.10 -85.57 -2.30
CA ARG A 516 51.90 -85.91 -1.49
C ARG A 516 50.67 -85.06 -1.88
N VAL A 517 49.48 -85.65 -1.72
CA VAL A 517 48.14 -85.09 -2.02
C VAL A 517 47.22 -85.42 -0.85
N ASP A 518 46.36 -84.49 -0.42
CA ASP A 518 44.89 -84.68 -0.30
C ASP A 518 44.16 -83.43 0.23
N GLU A 519 42.83 -83.44 0.14
CA GLU A 519 41.93 -82.29 0.29
C GLU A 519 41.45 -82.04 1.72
N THR A 520 41.12 -80.78 2.09
CA THR A 520 39.77 -80.39 2.57
C THR A 520 39.60 -78.89 2.87
N GLN A 521 38.47 -78.35 2.39
CA GLN A 521 37.57 -77.35 2.99
C GLN A 521 38.05 -75.98 3.54
N VAL A 522 37.43 -74.93 2.97
CA VAL A 522 36.82 -73.76 3.64
C VAL A 522 37.73 -72.84 4.48
N ASN A 523 38.10 -71.70 3.90
CA ASN A 523 37.58 -70.40 4.37
C ASN A 523 37.77 -69.28 3.33
N GLU A 524 36.81 -68.35 3.28
CA GLU A 524 36.68 -67.29 2.27
C GLU A 524 36.39 -65.92 2.90
N LEU A 525 36.76 -64.84 2.20
CA LEU A 525 36.00 -63.57 2.09
C LEU A 525 35.54 -62.83 3.37
N THR A 526 36.19 -62.98 4.53
CA THR A 526 35.78 -62.28 5.77
C THR A 526 36.26 -60.83 5.88
N ALA A 527 37.42 -60.46 5.33
CA ALA A 527 38.06 -59.15 5.61
C ALA A 527 37.57 -57.95 4.75
N GLU A 528 36.88 -58.19 3.63
CA GLU A 528 36.45 -57.12 2.70
C GLU A 528 34.97 -56.73 2.89
N ASN A 529 34.14 -57.67 3.34
CA ASN A 529 32.71 -57.45 3.57
C ASN A 529 32.43 -56.47 4.72
N GLU A 530 33.23 -56.46 5.79
CA GLU A 530 33.01 -55.60 6.98
C GLU A 530 33.19 -54.10 6.70
N LYS A 531 34.02 -53.72 5.73
CA LYS A 531 34.13 -52.32 5.29
C LYS A 531 32.90 -51.87 4.51
N LEU A 532 32.41 -52.73 3.61
CA LEU A 532 31.26 -52.42 2.76
C LEU A 532 29.96 -52.37 3.56
N THR A 533 29.77 -53.21 4.58
CA THR A 533 28.61 -53.10 5.48
C THR A 533 28.64 -51.79 6.29
N ALA A 534 29.80 -51.39 6.81
CA ALA A 534 29.96 -50.16 7.59
C ALA A 534 29.70 -48.87 6.78
N GLU A 535 30.02 -48.83 5.48
CA GLU A 535 29.62 -47.71 4.61
C GLU A 535 28.14 -47.76 4.22
N ASN A 536 27.56 -48.94 3.99
CA ASN A 536 26.14 -49.07 3.69
C ASN A 536 25.23 -48.65 4.86
N GLU A 537 25.59 -48.94 6.11
CA GLU A 537 24.84 -48.44 7.28
C GLU A 537 24.95 -46.91 7.46
N LYS A 538 26.10 -46.31 7.13
CA LYS A 538 26.26 -44.84 7.09
C LYS A 538 25.44 -44.19 5.98
N LEU A 539 25.33 -44.85 4.82
CA LEU A 539 24.48 -44.39 3.73
C LEU A 539 22.99 -44.54 4.06
N LYS A 540 22.55 -45.66 4.65
CA LYS A 540 21.17 -45.82 5.16
C LYS A 540 20.78 -44.72 6.13
N THR A 541 21.57 -44.52 7.19
CA THR A 541 21.26 -43.53 8.23
C THR A 541 21.23 -42.10 7.69
N LEU A 542 22.08 -41.78 6.71
CA LEU A 542 22.05 -40.49 6.04
C LEU A 542 20.83 -40.34 5.12
N VAL A 543 20.46 -41.38 4.37
CA VAL A 543 19.23 -41.42 3.54
C VAL A 543 17.97 -41.25 4.41
N SER A 544 17.81 -42.00 5.50
CA SER A 544 16.66 -41.83 6.41
C SER A 544 16.61 -40.43 7.03
N SER A 545 17.77 -39.80 7.28
CA SER A 545 17.87 -38.41 7.76
C SER A 545 17.55 -37.34 6.69
N LEU A 546 17.46 -37.73 5.42
CA LEU A 546 17.01 -36.89 4.31
C LEU A 546 15.54 -37.13 4.01
N GLU A 547 15.07 -38.38 4.05
CA GLU A 547 13.66 -38.76 3.89
C GLU A 547 12.78 -38.06 4.95
N THR A 548 13.12 -38.19 6.23
CA THR A 548 12.45 -37.45 7.32
C THR A 548 12.47 -35.93 7.14
N LYS A 549 13.56 -35.35 6.62
CA LYS A 549 13.63 -33.90 6.33
C LYS A 549 12.77 -33.51 5.13
N ILE A 550 12.59 -34.39 4.14
CA ILE A 550 11.69 -34.16 3.02
C ILE A 550 10.24 -34.14 3.55
N GLU A 551 9.86 -35.13 4.36
CA GLU A 551 8.54 -35.18 5.02
C GLU A 551 8.27 -33.93 5.87
N GLU A 552 9.21 -33.52 6.74
CA GLU A 552 9.11 -32.25 7.51
C GLU A 552 8.92 -31.02 6.60
N THR A 553 9.57 -30.97 5.44
CA THR A 553 9.40 -29.84 4.50
C THR A 553 8.08 -29.90 3.73
N GLU A 554 7.55 -31.08 3.46
CA GLU A 554 6.24 -31.23 2.81
C GLU A 554 5.09 -30.88 3.75
N GLU A 555 5.14 -31.27 5.03
CA GLU A 555 4.14 -30.82 6.02
C GLU A 555 4.16 -29.29 6.17
N ARG A 556 5.34 -28.69 6.35
CA ARG A 556 5.47 -27.22 6.44
C ARG A 556 4.99 -26.50 5.18
N PHE A 557 5.01 -27.15 4.01
CA PHE A 557 4.45 -26.57 2.78
C PHE A 557 2.92 -26.67 2.77
N LYS A 558 2.35 -27.82 3.18
CA LYS A 558 0.91 -28.04 3.35
C LYS A 558 0.30 -27.04 4.35
N ASP A 559 0.95 -26.84 5.49
CA ASP A 559 0.54 -25.84 6.51
C ASP A 559 0.56 -24.41 5.95
N GLN A 560 1.62 -24.04 5.22
CA GLN A 560 1.70 -22.71 4.60
C GLN A 560 0.61 -22.47 3.55
N ASP A 561 0.25 -23.49 2.76
CA ASP A 561 -0.82 -23.36 1.77
C ASP A 561 -2.21 -23.33 2.43
N GLN A 562 -2.46 -24.07 3.51
CA GLN A 562 -3.70 -23.93 4.30
C GLN A 562 -3.84 -22.51 4.88
N VAL A 563 -2.76 -21.97 5.49
CA VAL A 563 -2.75 -20.59 6.04
C VAL A 563 -2.93 -19.54 4.93
N ARG A 564 -2.38 -19.76 3.73
CA ARG A 564 -2.64 -18.91 2.55
C ARG A 564 -4.10 -18.98 2.12
N GLU A 565 -4.70 -20.16 2.06
CA GLU A 565 -6.10 -20.35 1.63
C GLU A 565 -7.09 -19.71 2.62
N GLU A 566 -6.86 -19.87 3.93
CA GLU A 566 -7.62 -19.13 4.96
C GLU A 566 -7.48 -17.61 4.82
N SER A 567 -6.26 -17.13 4.60
CA SER A 567 -5.99 -15.69 4.44
C SER A 567 -6.68 -15.13 3.19
N LEU A 568 -6.74 -15.91 2.11
CA LEU A 568 -7.45 -15.57 0.89
C LEU A 568 -8.97 -15.52 1.11
N LYS A 569 -9.56 -16.51 1.81
CA LYS A 569 -10.98 -16.52 2.17
C LYS A 569 -11.36 -15.27 2.96
N LYS A 570 -10.62 -14.98 4.03
CA LYS A 570 -10.80 -13.78 4.88
C LYS A 570 -10.68 -12.47 4.07
N ALA A 571 -9.79 -12.42 3.08
CA ALA A 571 -9.69 -11.27 2.16
C ALA A 571 -10.92 -11.14 1.25
N THR A 572 -11.41 -12.23 0.66
CA THR A 572 -12.63 -12.20 -0.19
C THR A 572 -13.90 -11.85 0.60
N GLU A 573 -14.00 -12.29 1.86
CA GLU A 573 -15.09 -11.88 2.75
C GLU A 573 -15.06 -10.37 3.02
N ALA A 574 -13.90 -9.81 3.36
CA ALA A 574 -13.72 -8.37 3.56
C ALA A 574 -14.02 -7.55 2.29
N GLU A 575 -13.63 -8.05 1.10
CA GLU A 575 -13.99 -7.42 -0.18
C GLU A 575 -15.49 -7.46 -0.46
N SER A 576 -16.18 -8.55 -0.08
CA SER A 576 -17.65 -8.63 -0.18
C SER A 576 -18.34 -7.61 0.73
N GLN A 577 -17.86 -7.42 1.96
CA GLN A 577 -18.38 -6.44 2.91
C GLN A 577 -18.13 -5.00 2.44
N LEU A 578 -16.95 -4.72 1.88
CA LEU A 578 -16.64 -3.41 1.26
C LEU A 578 -17.57 -3.11 0.09
N ASN A 579 -17.90 -4.09 -0.75
CA ASN A 579 -18.84 -3.90 -1.85
C ASN A 579 -20.29 -3.71 -1.36
N GLN A 580 -20.72 -4.40 -0.29
CA GLN A 580 -22.02 -4.13 0.36
C GLN A 580 -22.09 -2.70 0.93
N LEU A 581 -21.07 -2.25 1.66
CA LEU A 581 -20.97 -0.88 2.19
C LEU A 581 -20.95 0.18 1.08
N LYS A 582 -20.23 -0.07 -0.02
CA LYS A 582 -20.18 0.79 -1.20
C LYS A 582 -21.55 0.94 -1.86
N ASN A 583 -22.30 -0.16 -1.99
CA ASN A 583 -23.66 -0.13 -2.55
C ASN A 583 -24.65 0.59 -1.62
N ALA A 584 -24.54 0.39 -0.30
CA ALA A 584 -25.33 1.14 0.68
C ALA A 584 -25.03 2.65 0.63
N PHE A 585 -23.75 3.03 0.49
CA PHE A 585 -23.33 4.43 0.34
C PHE A 585 -23.87 5.07 -0.95
N LEU A 586 -23.89 4.33 -2.07
CA LEU A 586 -24.50 4.79 -3.32
C LEU A 586 -26.01 5.02 -3.14
N SER A 587 -26.76 4.08 -2.54
CA SER A 587 -28.19 4.26 -2.27
C SER A 587 -28.49 5.45 -1.33
N LEU A 588 -27.64 5.70 -0.33
CA LEU A 588 -27.76 6.89 0.52
C LEU A 588 -27.48 8.19 -0.24
N ARG A 589 -26.52 8.17 -1.17
CA ARG A 589 -26.20 9.33 -2.03
C ARG A 589 -27.34 9.65 -3.02
N GLU A 590 -27.99 8.63 -3.57
CA GLU A 590 -29.18 8.79 -4.42
C GLU A 590 -30.35 9.38 -3.63
N LYS A 591 -30.60 8.90 -2.39
CA LYS A 591 -31.62 9.42 -1.49
C LYS A 591 -31.37 10.88 -1.07
N LEU A 592 -30.11 11.26 -0.88
CA LEU A 592 -29.73 12.67 -0.66
C LEU A 592 -30.01 13.51 -1.91
N ALA A 593 -29.62 13.04 -3.10
CA ALA A 593 -29.88 13.75 -4.35
C ALA A 593 -31.38 13.93 -4.64
N SER A 594 -32.21 12.92 -4.33
CA SER A 594 -33.67 13.04 -4.47
C SER A 594 -34.27 14.03 -3.47
N ALA A 595 -33.81 14.02 -2.21
CA ALA A 595 -34.25 14.98 -1.20
C ALA A 595 -33.82 16.42 -1.53
N GLU A 596 -32.61 16.62 -2.07
CA GLU A 596 -32.15 17.91 -2.58
C GLU A 596 -33.00 18.39 -3.76
N ALA A 597 -33.34 17.51 -4.70
CA ALA A 597 -34.22 17.81 -5.83
C ALA A 597 -35.67 18.12 -5.41
N GLU A 598 -36.16 17.48 -4.34
CA GLU A 598 -37.47 17.76 -3.75
C GLU A 598 -37.50 19.12 -3.03
N ILE A 599 -36.44 19.45 -2.26
CA ILE A 599 -36.25 20.78 -1.67
C ILE A 599 -36.15 21.87 -2.74
N ILE A 600 -35.51 21.60 -3.88
CA ILE A 600 -35.45 22.53 -5.02
C ILE A 600 -36.84 22.71 -5.66
N ASN A 601 -37.61 21.63 -5.85
CA ASN A 601 -38.99 21.72 -6.35
C ASN A 601 -39.89 22.54 -5.41
N LEU A 602 -39.86 22.27 -4.10
CA LEU A 602 -40.64 23.02 -3.11
C LEU A 602 -40.29 24.52 -3.12
N ARG A 603 -39.01 24.86 -3.29
CA ARG A 603 -38.54 26.26 -3.45
C ARG A 603 -39.02 26.89 -4.76
N GLN A 604 -39.08 26.15 -5.86
CA GLN A 604 -39.59 26.64 -7.14
C GLN A 604 -41.12 26.81 -7.14
N HIS A 605 -41.86 25.91 -6.46
CA HIS A 605 -43.30 26.03 -6.28
C HIS A 605 -43.70 27.24 -5.43
N ALA A 606 -42.90 27.61 -4.44
CA ALA A 606 -43.09 28.82 -3.64
C ALA A 606 -42.77 30.14 -4.40
N ALA A 607 -42.20 30.08 -5.61
CA ALA A 607 -41.61 31.22 -6.31
C ALA A 607 -42.30 31.57 -7.65
N ARG A 608 -43.59 31.28 -7.82
CA ARG A 608 -44.37 31.65 -9.02
C ARG A 608 -45.18 32.95 -8.83
N PRO A 609 -44.89 34.03 -9.58
CA PRO A 609 -45.84 35.11 -9.82
C PRO A 609 -47.04 34.64 -10.66
N ARG A 610 -48.13 35.41 -10.65
CA ARG A 610 -49.22 35.24 -11.65
C ARG A 610 -48.73 35.74 -13.03
N PRO A 611 -49.11 35.08 -14.14
CA PRO A 611 -48.80 35.57 -15.48
C PRO A 611 -49.89 36.51 -16.00
N ASP A 612 -49.48 37.57 -16.70
CA ASP A 612 -50.25 38.15 -17.81
C ASP A 612 -49.56 37.74 -19.13
N PRO A 613 -50.31 37.47 -20.21
CA PRO A 613 -49.75 36.92 -21.45
C PRO A 613 -49.41 38.00 -22.48
N LEU A 614 -48.34 37.79 -23.27
CA LEU A 614 -48.34 37.96 -24.74
C LEU A 614 -47.04 37.48 -25.41
N LEU A 615 -47.14 37.15 -26.70
CA LEU A 615 -46.08 37.01 -27.70
C LEU A 615 -44.97 35.95 -27.46
N ASN A 616 -45.37 34.69 -27.69
CA ASN A 616 -44.50 33.59 -28.12
C ASN A 616 -44.11 33.75 -29.62
N MET A 617 -42.88 33.39 -30.02
CA MET A 617 -42.32 33.05 -31.36
C MET A 617 -40.78 32.90 -31.16
N HIS A 618 -39.99 31.98 -31.72
CA HIS A 618 -40.11 31.19 -32.96
C HIS A 618 -39.48 29.76 -32.85
N LYS A 619 -39.91 28.90 -33.78
CA LYS A 619 -39.49 27.52 -34.19
C LYS A 619 -38.07 27.05 -33.78
N LYS A 620 -37.85 25.83 -33.23
CA LYS A 620 -37.99 24.45 -33.79
C LYS A 620 -36.95 24.04 -34.87
N SER A 621 -36.07 23.10 -34.52
CA SER A 621 -35.79 21.87 -35.30
C SER A 621 -35.12 20.82 -34.40
N ASN A 622 -35.36 19.52 -34.67
CA ASN A 622 -34.77 18.39 -33.93
C ASN A 622 -33.91 17.54 -34.89
N LEU A 623 -32.81 16.97 -34.38
CA LEU A 623 -32.31 15.68 -34.89
C LEU A 623 -31.59 14.94 -33.74
N SER A 624 -31.74 13.61 -33.69
CA SER A 624 -31.38 12.81 -32.51
C SER A 624 -30.82 11.44 -32.87
N VAL A 625 -29.58 11.16 -32.45
CA VAL A 625 -29.07 9.86 -32.01
C VAL A 625 -27.89 10.11 -31.02
N PRO A 626 -27.51 9.14 -30.17
CA PRO A 626 -26.87 9.45 -28.88
C PRO A 626 -25.38 9.76 -28.95
N ALA A 627 -24.91 10.52 -27.95
CA ALA A 627 -23.49 10.64 -27.61
C ALA A 627 -23.18 9.74 -26.40
N ASP A 628 -22.12 8.93 -26.53
CA ASP A 628 -21.70 7.96 -25.53
C ASP A 628 -20.92 8.62 -24.37
N GLU A 629 -21.03 8.11 -23.14
CA GLU A 629 -20.39 8.70 -21.96
C GLU A 629 -18.90 8.38 -21.90
N GLN A 630 -18.06 9.22 -22.52
CA GLN A 630 -16.61 9.16 -22.31
C GLN A 630 -16.22 9.63 -20.90
N GLN A 631 -16.33 8.70 -19.94
CA GLN A 631 -15.76 8.84 -18.60
C GLN A 631 -14.24 9.08 -18.70
N SER A 632 -13.78 10.19 -18.12
CA SER A 632 -12.35 10.47 -17.99
C SER A 632 -11.80 9.91 -16.66
N PRO A 633 -10.50 9.57 -16.57
CA PRO A 633 -10.01 8.67 -15.52
C PRO A 633 -10.04 9.27 -14.10
N PRO A 634 -10.20 8.43 -13.06
CA PRO A 634 -10.16 8.88 -11.67
C PRO A 634 -8.77 9.46 -11.32
N THR A 635 -8.76 10.64 -10.71
CA THR A 635 -7.52 11.30 -10.24
C THR A 635 -6.96 10.54 -9.03
N PRO A 636 -5.63 10.33 -8.92
CA PRO A 636 -5.03 9.64 -7.78
C PRO A 636 -5.32 10.30 -6.42
N MET A 637 -5.46 9.46 -5.41
CA MET A 637 -5.79 9.82 -4.03
C MET A 637 -4.63 10.59 -3.35
N GLU A 638 -4.73 11.92 -3.25
CA GLU A 638 -3.74 12.74 -2.53
C GLU A 638 -3.91 12.60 -1.00
N PHE A 639 -3.29 11.58 -0.43
CA PHE A 639 -3.07 11.51 1.01
C PHE A 639 -2.10 12.61 1.46
N GLY A 640 -2.54 13.44 2.42
CA GLY A 640 -1.62 14.15 3.32
C GLY A 640 -1.27 15.61 2.99
N ARG A 641 -2.26 16.52 3.10
CA ARG A 641 -2.06 17.84 3.74
C ARG A 641 -3.41 18.47 4.17
N ARG A 642 -4.02 17.95 5.24
CA ARG A 642 -5.16 18.63 5.91
C ARG A 642 -4.77 20.06 6.24
N SER A 643 -5.63 21.02 5.92
CA SER A 643 -5.37 22.43 6.20
C SER A 643 -5.20 22.68 7.70
N LEU A 644 -4.64 23.84 8.02
CA LEU A 644 -4.57 24.32 9.41
C LEU A 644 -5.95 24.70 9.95
N ILE A 645 -6.92 24.97 9.07
CA ILE A 645 -8.27 25.44 9.41
C ILE A 645 -9.17 24.25 9.79
N GLU A 646 -9.16 23.17 9.00
CA GLU A 646 -9.94 21.95 9.30
C GLU A 646 -9.54 21.35 10.64
N ARG A 647 -8.23 21.22 10.92
CA ARG A 647 -7.73 20.74 12.22
C ARG A 647 -8.08 21.66 13.38
N HIS A 648 -8.18 22.97 13.15
CA HIS A 648 -8.67 23.91 14.17
C HIS A 648 -10.18 23.72 14.41
N GLN A 649 -10.97 23.41 13.38
CA GLN A 649 -12.40 23.10 13.53
C GLN A 649 -12.60 21.78 14.28
N GLU A 650 -11.93 20.69 13.87
CA GLU A 650 -11.90 19.40 14.59
C GLU A 650 -11.56 19.61 16.09
N SER A 651 -10.54 20.42 16.39
CA SER A 651 -10.10 20.71 17.76
C SER A 651 -11.13 21.49 18.59
N VAL A 652 -11.83 22.45 17.97
CA VAL A 652 -12.85 23.27 18.63
C VAL A 652 -14.11 22.45 18.94
N GLU A 653 -14.47 21.51 18.08
CA GLU A 653 -15.62 20.63 18.30
C GLU A 653 -15.34 19.54 19.33
N ALA A 654 -14.11 19.02 19.39
CA ALA A 654 -13.66 18.16 20.48
C ALA A 654 -13.76 18.85 21.85
N LEU A 655 -13.35 20.12 21.96
CA LEU A 655 -13.52 20.89 23.20
C LEU A 655 -14.99 21.10 23.55
N ILE A 656 -15.83 21.45 22.57
CA ILE A 656 -17.26 21.69 22.81
C ILE A 656 -17.96 20.41 23.28
N ASN A 657 -17.68 19.27 22.67
CA ASN A 657 -18.24 17.99 23.09
C ASN A 657 -17.80 17.61 24.51
N CYS A 658 -16.52 17.80 24.84
CA CYS A 658 -16.00 17.60 26.19
C CYS A 658 -16.64 18.55 27.23
N VAL A 659 -16.90 19.80 26.86
CA VAL A 659 -17.48 20.83 27.75
C VAL A 659 -18.99 20.70 27.92
N ASN A 660 -19.70 19.97 27.04
CA ASN A 660 -21.16 19.78 27.16
C ASN A 660 -21.57 18.86 28.34
N GLU A 661 -20.65 18.09 28.90
CA GLU A 661 -20.90 17.17 30.03
C GLU A 661 -20.44 17.78 31.36
N ASN A 662 -21.03 17.34 32.48
CA ASN A 662 -20.66 17.82 33.81
C ASN A 662 -19.34 17.17 34.29
N ILE A 663 -18.21 17.73 33.86
CA ILE A 663 -16.84 17.28 34.23
C ILE A 663 -16.50 17.50 35.72
N GLY A 664 -17.41 18.10 36.51
CA GLY A 664 -17.21 18.30 37.95
C GLY A 664 -16.04 19.24 38.33
N PHE A 665 -15.56 19.04 39.56
CA PHE A 665 -14.52 19.86 40.20
C PHE A 665 -13.30 19.01 40.56
N SER A 666 -12.11 19.59 40.45
CA SER A 666 -10.85 18.99 40.93
C SER A 666 -10.15 20.01 41.85
N GLU A 667 -9.74 19.60 43.04
CA GLU A 667 -9.20 20.49 44.08
C GLU A 667 -10.11 21.71 44.40
N GLY A 668 -11.44 21.53 44.32
CA GLY A 668 -12.43 22.61 44.47
C GLY A 668 -12.48 23.60 43.29
N LYS A 669 -11.70 23.39 42.22
CA LYS A 669 -11.66 24.22 41.02
C LYS A 669 -12.52 23.60 39.92
N PRO A 670 -13.38 24.37 39.22
CA PRO A 670 -14.22 23.82 38.16
C PRO A 670 -13.39 23.44 36.93
N VAL A 671 -13.48 22.17 36.51
CA VAL A 671 -12.57 21.59 35.52
C VAL A 671 -12.79 22.17 34.12
N ALA A 672 -14.06 22.26 33.66
CA ALA A 672 -14.36 22.74 32.30
C ALA A 672 -13.86 24.17 32.07
N ALA A 673 -14.03 25.09 33.04
CA ALA A 673 -13.49 26.45 32.97
C ALA A 673 -11.96 26.50 32.77
N ILE A 674 -11.20 25.62 33.44
CA ILE A 674 -9.75 25.53 33.29
C ILE A 674 -9.37 24.94 31.93
N THR A 675 -10.07 23.89 31.47
CA THR A 675 -9.84 23.25 30.17
C THR A 675 -10.11 24.22 29.02
N ILE A 676 -11.25 24.93 29.03
CA ILE A 676 -11.59 25.97 28.05
C ILE A 676 -10.48 27.02 27.99
N TYR A 677 -10.07 27.57 29.13
CA TYR A 677 -9.03 28.60 29.16
C TYR A 677 -7.68 28.11 28.61
N LYS A 678 -7.24 26.90 28.99
CA LYS A 678 -6.01 26.29 28.46
C LYS A 678 -6.06 26.10 26.95
N CYS A 679 -7.19 25.65 26.40
CA CYS A 679 -7.37 25.48 24.96
C CYS A 679 -7.36 26.82 24.20
N LEU A 680 -8.10 27.84 24.68
CA LEU A 680 -8.11 29.19 24.10
C LEU A 680 -6.71 29.82 24.06
N LEU A 681 -5.94 29.64 25.15
CA LEU A 681 -4.56 30.14 25.25
C LEU A 681 -3.61 29.37 24.32
N HIS A 682 -3.71 28.04 24.25
CA HIS A 682 -2.91 27.21 23.35
C HIS A 682 -3.16 27.52 21.87
N TRP A 683 -4.42 27.75 21.48
CA TRP A 683 -4.80 28.12 20.11
C TRP A 683 -4.62 29.61 19.78
N ARG A 684 -4.13 30.41 20.74
CA ARG A 684 -3.97 31.88 20.62
C ARG A 684 -5.22 32.62 20.16
N THR A 685 -6.42 32.17 20.55
CA THR A 685 -7.69 32.77 20.06
C THR A 685 -7.88 34.24 20.48
N PHE A 686 -7.04 34.75 21.38
CA PHE A 686 -6.98 36.15 21.80
C PHE A 686 -6.19 37.06 20.83
N GLU A 687 -5.37 36.49 19.93
CA GLU A 687 -4.62 37.22 18.88
C GLU A 687 -5.43 37.32 17.56
N ALA A 688 -6.53 36.56 17.43
CA ALA A 688 -7.30 36.45 16.19
C ALA A 688 -8.52 37.39 16.15
N GLU A 689 -8.64 38.21 15.08
CA GLU A 689 -9.68 39.24 14.96
C GLU A 689 -11.14 38.74 15.07
N LYS A 690 -11.39 37.48 14.70
CA LYS A 690 -12.70 36.82 14.86
C LYS A 690 -12.54 35.32 15.12
N THR A 691 -13.15 34.83 16.20
CA THR A 691 -13.39 33.39 16.43
C THR A 691 -14.82 33.19 16.94
N ASN A 692 -15.56 32.25 16.34
CA ASN A 692 -16.94 31.92 16.73
C ASN A 692 -17.04 31.03 17.99
N ILE A 693 -15.89 30.65 18.56
CA ILE A 693 -15.82 29.73 19.69
C ILE A 693 -16.48 30.31 20.95
N PHE A 694 -16.28 31.60 21.22
CA PHE A 694 -16.85 32.25 22.39
C PHE A 694 -18.38 32.35 22.29
N ASP A 695 -18.94 32.61 21.10
CA ASP A 695 -20.39 32.62 20.89
C ASP A 695 -21.00 31.22 21.10
N ARG A 696 -20.33 30.15 20.61
CA ARG A 696 -20.73 28.75 20.89
C ARG A 696 -20.68 28.43 22.38
N LEU A 697 -19.61 28.81 23.08
CA LEU A 697 -19.48 28.61 24.54
C LEU A 697 -20.55 29.38 25.34
N ILE A 698 -20.85 30.62 24.97
CA ILE A 698 -21.93 31.42 25.57
C ILE A 698 -23.28 30.74 25.35
N GLN A 699 -23.53 30.18 24.16
CA GLN A 699 -24.76 29.44 23.87
C GLN A 699 -24.88 28.17 24.74
N ILE A 700 -23.80 27.41 24.92
CA ILE A 700 -23.75 26.23 25.80
C ILE A 700 -24.10 26.63 27.23
N PHE A 701 -23.36 27.56 27.84
CA PHE A 701 -23.63 28.04 29.20
C PHE A 701 -25.07 28.57 29.37
N SER A 702 -25.57 29.34 28.39
CA SER A 702 -26.94 29.87 28.42
C SER A 702 -27.99 28.75 28.37
N SER A 703 -27.80 27.74 27.53
CA SER A 703 -28.73 26.60 27.41
C SER A 703 -28.71 25.70 28.65
N ALA A 704 -27.53 25.50 29.25
CA ALA A 704 -27.37 24.74 30.48
C ALA A 704 -28.00 25.44 31.69
N MET A 705 -27.83 26.76 31.81
CA MET A 705 -28.47 27.58 32.85
C MET A 705 -29.99 27.76 32.67
N GLN A 706 -30.55 27.41 31.51
CA GLN A 706 -32.00 27.45 31.25
C GLN A 706 -32.71 26.12 31.55
N LYS A 707 -31.99 25.00 31.63
CA LYS A 707 -32.54 23.72 32.09
C LYS A 707 -32.65 23.73 33.62
N GLN A 708 -33.88 23.69 34.14
CA GLN A 708 -34.18 23.86 35.57
C GLN A 708 -34.14 22.55 36.38
N ASP A 709 -33.46 21.52 35.86
CA ASP A 709 -33.63 20.15 36.32
C ASP A 709 -32.92 19.85 37.65
N SER A 710 -31.95 20.68 38.07
CA SER A 710 -31.17 20.47 39.30
C SER A 710 -30.47 21.74 39.79
N ASN A 711 -30.58 22.02 41.11
CA ASN A 711 -29.80 23.08 41.77
C ASN A 711 -28.29 22.79 41.77
N ALA A 712 -27.87 21.52 41.74
CA ALA A 712 -26.47 21.15 41.73
C ALA A 712 -25.81 21.49 40.38
N ASP A 713 -26.52 21.25 39.27
CA ASP A 713 -26.05 21.61 37.93
C ASP A 713 -26.04 23.13 37.73
N LEU A 714 -27.07 23.85 38.20
CA LEU A 714 -27.05 25.31 38.19
C LEU A 714 -25.84 25.89 38.96
N ALA A 715 -25.51 25.31 40.13
CA ALA A 715 -24.33 25.71 40.91
C ALA A 715 -23.01 25.37 40.17
N TYR A 716 -22.92 24.20 39.52
CA TYR A 716 -21.78 23.80 38.69
C TYR A 716 -21.55 24.79 37.53
N TRP A 717 -22.59 25.10 36.76
CA TRP A 717 -22.49 26.00 35.61
C TRP A 717 -22.18 27.44 36.01
N LEU A 718 -22.76 27.94 37.11
CA LEU A 718 -22.41 29.25 37.68
C LEU A 718 -20.95 29.32 38.17
N SER A 719 -20.45 28.25 38.80
CA SER A 719 -19.05 28.17 39.25
C SER A 719 -18.07 28.14 38.07
N ASN A 720 -18.41 27.43 36.98
CA ASN A 720 -17.63 27.44 35.75
C ASN A 720 -17.62 28.83 35.08
N ALA A 721 -18.78 29.45 34.88
CA ALA A 721 -18.89 30.74 34.21
C ALA A 721 -18.16 31.86 34.97
N SER A 722 -18.31 31.91 36.30
CA SER A 722 -17.62 32.90 37.15
C SER A 722 -16.10 32.68 37.20
N SER A 723 -15.64 31.42 37.28
CA SER A 723 -14.20 31.11 37.26
C SER A 723 -13.57 31.44 35.91
N LEU A 724 -14.26 31.12 34.80
CA LEU A 724 -13.81 31.46 33.45
C LEU A 724 -13.66 32.99 33.28
N LEU A 725 -14.66 33.76 33.73
CA LEU A 725 -14.61 35.23 33.73
C LEU A 725 -13.37 35.76 34.48
N ILE A 726 -13.13 35.29 35.70
CA ILE A 726 -12.01 35.74 36.55
C ILE A 726 -10.65 35.43 35.91
N ILE A 727 -10.50 34.24 35.30
CA ILE A 727 -9.25 33.84 34.65
C ILE A 727 -9.03 34.69 33.38
N LEU A 728 -10.05 34.84 32.53
CA LEU A 728 -10.00 35.70 31.34
C LEU A 728 -9.65 37.16 31.68
N GLN A 729 -10.28 37.72 32.73
CA GLN A 729 -10.02 39.08 33.19
C GLN A 729 -8.58 39.26 33.72
N LYS A 730 -7.97 38.24 34.33
CA LYS A 730 -6.56 38.26 34.75
C LYS A 730 -5.60 38.23 33.56
N SER A 731 -5.88 37.41 32.54
CA SER A 731 -5.04 37.28 31.34
C SER A 731 -5.06 38.51 30.41
N LEU A 732 -6.01 39.42 30.59
CA LEU A 732 -6.20 40.60 29.72
C LEU A 732 -5.83 41.93 30.39
N LYS A 733 -5.17 41.90 31.55
CA LYS A 733 -4.50 43.09 32.11
C LYS A 733 -3.13 43.28 31.42
N PRO A 734 -2.83 44.45 30.84
CA PRO A 734 -1.49 44.73 30.33
C PRO A 734 -0.49 44.82 31.50
N ALA A 735 0.71 44.28 31.30
CA ALA A 735 1.83 44.49 32.20
C ALA A 735 2.47 45.87 31.95
N GLY A 736 2.89 46.55 33.02
CA GLY A 736 3.60 47.83 32.96
C GLY A 736 2.75 49.05 33.30
N THR A 737 2.97 49.61 34.48
CA THR A 737 2.44 50.92 34.90
C THR A 737 3.46 52.03 34.63
N VAL A 738 3.15 52.93 33.69
CA VAL A 738 3.78 54.27 33.59
C VAL A 738 2.68 55.30 33.30
N THR A 739 2.79 56.48 33.90
CA THR A 739 1.76 57.52 33.91
C THR A 739 1.92 58.54 32.78
N THR A 740 0.92 58.67 31.90
CA THR A 740 0.51 59.94 31.25
C THR A 740 -0.81 59.74 30.47
N PRO A 741 -1.71 60.75 30.39
CA PRO A 741 -3.01 60.60 29.74
C PRO A 741 -2.97 60.92 28.25
N LEU A 742 -2.80 59.92 27.38
CA LEU A 742 -2.94 60.08 25.92
C LEU A 742 -4.33 59.67 25.43
N LYS A 743 -4.84 60.39 24.42
CA LYS A 743 -6.22 60.34 23.94
C LYS A 743 -6.61 58.95 23.43
N ARG A 744 -7.72 58.39 23.92
CA ARG A 744 -8.33 57.17 23.36
C ARG A 744 -9.01 57.48 22.03
N THR A 745 -8.50 56.90 20.95
CA THR A 745 -9.15 56.90 19.64
C THR A 745 -10.24 55.83 19.54
N THR A 746 -11.31 56.19 18.83
CA THR A 746 -12.30 55.37 18.10
C THR A 746 -12.58 53.95 18.63
N THR A 747 -13.72 53.78 19.29
CA THR A 747 -14.22 52.46 19.73
C THR A 747 -14.61 51.54 18.57
N GLN A 748 -13.78 50.53 18.28
CA GLN A 748 -14.34 49.23 17.89
C GLN A 748 -15.02 48.61 19.12
N THR A 749 -16.17 47.94 18.95
CA THR A 749 -16.84 47.27 20.08
C THR A 749 -16.05 46.03 20.49
N SER A 750 -15.21 46.14 21.52
CA SER A 750 -14.44 45.00 22.01
C SER A 750 -15.35 43.89 22.50
N PHE A 751 -15.01 42.64 22.15
CA PHE A 751 -15.79 41.45 22.49
C PHE A 751 -16.13 41.35 23.99
N LEU A 752 -15.17 41.77 24.82
CA LEU A 752 -15.26 41.87 26.28
C LEU A 752 -16.47 42.65 26.79
N GLY A 753 -16.85 43.74 26.12
CA GLY A 753 -18.00 44.56 26.53
C GLY A 753 -19.32 43.78 26.52
N ARG A 754 -19.46 42.80 25.61
CA ARG A 754 -20.65 41.93 25.55
C ARG A 754 -20.65 40.91 26.68
N MET A 755 -19.49 40.30 26.95
CA MET A 755 -19.34 39.27 27.98
C MET A 755 -19.56 39.83 29.39
N VAL A 756 -19.04 41.03 29.68
CA VAL A 756 -19.27 41.74 30.94
C VAL A 756 -20.74 42.09 31.13
N CYS A 757 -21.42 42.63 30.11
CA CYS A 757 -22.85 42.95 30.22
C CYS A 757 -23.71 41.72 30.54
N TYR A 758 -23.54 40.60 29.83
CA TYR A 758 -24.37 39.42 30.08
C TYR A 758 -24.14 38.81 31.48
N ILE A 759 -22.88 38.73 31.94
CA ILE A 759 -22.53 38.05 33.19
C ILE A 759 -22.83 38.89 34.43
N TYR A 760 -22.85 40.23 34.34
CA TYR A 760 -23.33 41.07 35.45
C TYR A 760 -24.87 41.17 35.53
N ILE A 761 -25.57 41.22 34.39
CA ILE A 761 -27.01 41.52 34.35
C ILE A 761 -27.86 40.29 34.71
N TYR A 762 -27.55 39.10 34.19
CA TYR A 762 -28.40 37.92 34.38
C TYR A 762 -28.46 37.39 35.82
N PRO A 763 -27.35 37.22 36.57
CA PRO A 763 -27.40 36.76 37.95
C PRO A 763 -28.16 37.73 38.87
N PHE A 764 -28.07 39.04 38.62
CA PHE A 764 -28.75 40.06 39.43
C PHE A 764 -30.27 40.09 39.15
N LEU A 765 -30.68 39.93 37.89
CA LEU A 765 -32.08 39.72 37.53
C LEU A 765 -32.63 38.41 38.11
N PHE A 766 -31.89 37.31 38.03
CA PHE A 766 -32.32 36.00 38.54
C PHE A 766 -32.44 35.98 40.07
N LEU A 767 -31.51 36.61 40.79
CA LEU A 767 -31.60 36.77 42.25
C LEU A 767 -32.80 37.65 42.66
N ASN A 768 -33.15 38.66 41.87
CA ASN A 768 -34.33 39.49 42.13
C ASN A 768 -35.64 38.73 41.82
N THR A 769 -35.77 38.09 40.66
CA THR A 769 -36.98 37.31 40.33
C THR A 769 -37.16 36.11 41.26
N HIS A 770 -36.08 35.48 41.74
CA HIS A 770 -36.18 34.41 42.75
C HIS A 770 -36.58 34.95 44.14
N LYS A 771 -36.11 36.14 44.54
CA LYS A 771 -36.58 36.84 45.75
C LYS A 771 -38.05 37.27 45.63
N GLU A 772 -38.49 37.69 44.45
CA GLU A 772 -39.89 38.05 44.20
C GLU A 772 -40.78 36.82 44.18
N ASN A 773 -40.38 35.71 43.53
CA ASN A 773 -41.12 34.45 43.55
C ASN A 773 -41.23 33.87 44.98
N GLN A 774 -40.16 33.94 45.80
CA GLN A 774 -40.27 33.56 47.22
C GLN A 774 -41.18 34.50 48.02
N LYS A 775 -41.16 35.82 47.78
CA LYS A 775 -42.11 36.76 48.40
C LYS A 775 -43.55 36.47 47.96
N SER A 776 -43.79 36.15 46.69
CA SER A 776 -45.09 35.78 46.14
C SER A 776 -45.60 34.47 46.73
N GLN A 777 -44.80 33.40 46.75
CA GLN A 777 -45.18 32.13 47.40
C GLN A 777 -45.40 32.30 48.91
N LYS A 778 -44.66 33.19 49.60
CA LYS A 778 -44.90 33.48 51.01
C LYS A 778 -46.23 34.21 51.22
N ARG A 779 -46.54 35.24 50.41
CA ARG A 779 -47.85 35.91 50.37
C ARG A 779 -48.99 34.95 50.01
N GLU A 780 -48.76 33.99 49.12
CA GLU A 780 -49.75 32.99 48.73
C GLU A 780 -50.03 31.98 49.86
N ARG A 781 -48.98 31.57 50.61
CA ARG A 781 -49.13 30.76 51.83
C ARG A 781 -49.82 31.54 52.95
N GLU A 782 -49.49 32.81 53.15
CA GLU A 782 -50.14 33.68 54.14
C GLU A 782 -51.61 33.97 53.80
N THR A 783 -51.96 34.15 52.52
CA THR A 783 -53.36 34.33 52.09
C THR A 783 -54.16 33.02 52.12
N LYS A 784 -53.55 31.86 51.79
CA LYS A 784 -54.16 30.55 52.04
C LYS A 784 -54.41 30.34 53.54
N LYS A 785 -53.44 30.66 54.41
CA LYS A 785 -53.59 30.54 55.88
C LYS A 785 -54.60 31.54 56.48
N LYS A 786 -54.85 32.68 55.83
CA LYS A 786 -55.98 33.58 56.18
C LYS A 786 -57.33 33.06 55.67
N ARG A 787 -57.39 32.35 54.54
CA ARG A 787 -58.62 31.73 54.03
C ARG A 787 -59.08 30.50 54.81
N THR A 788 -58.17 29.77 55.45
CA THR A 788 -58.52 28.61 56.31
C THR A 788 -59.12 28.97 57.67
N ASN A 789 -59.02 30.24 58.10
CA ASN A 789 -59.41 30.67 59.44
C ASN A 789 -60.80 31.35 59.52
N ASN A 790 -61.52 31.50 58.40
CA ASN A 790 -62.82 32.19 58.35
C ASN A 790 -63.94 31.28 57.80
N HIS A 791 -64.50 30.42 58.66
CA HIS A 791 -65.88 29.89 58.58
C HIS A 791 -66.32 29.49 60.02
N PRO A 792 -67.61 29.28 60.33
CA PRO A 792 -68.25 30.08 61.38
C PRO A 792 -68.68 29.30 62.64
N PHE A 793 -68.90 30.06 63.72
CA PHE A 793 -69.84 29.79 64.82
C PHE A 793 -69.82 28.38 65.44
N PHE A 794 -69.06 28.22 66.54
CA PHE A 794 -69.64 28.15 67.88
C PHE A 794 -68.61 28.55 68.94
#